data_AF-A0A9P7KRB6-F1
#
_entry.id   AF-A0A9P7KRB6-F1
#
_cell.length_a   1.000
_cell.length_b   1.000
_cell.length_c   1.000
_cell.angle_alpha   90.00
_cell.angle_beta   90.00
_cell.angle_gamma   90.00
#
_symmetry.space_group_name_H-M   'P 1'
#
loop_
_entity.id
_entity.type
_entity.pdbx_description
1 polymer ?
#
loop_
_entity_poly.entity_id
_entity_poly.type
_entity_poly.pdbx_seq_one_letter_code
_entity_poly.pdbx_strand_id
1 'polypeptide(L)'
;MSGKPALGLLGGGQLGRMLCEAASPLEVEIAILDAADAPAKQVSRSKYHVDGSFKDAQKIRELANHCSVLSVETEHIETAVLEELSKENKVVVYPSWKTLRLIQDKYEQKDYLGKQGIPIAEQVAIQSSSSDEMRAALKDISSKYGFPFMLKSRKDSYDGRGNLKISNDEDIETAVSEFGKLQCYAEKYVPFQRELSVIVIRTEDTEGKTKRLVPYPAVETVHEDNVCSRVYMPPRDTPDEVSKRAQEVAVSVVEKLWGRGVFAVEMFVTENNDILVNEIAPRPHNSGHLTIEAVPYMSQYKAQLTSILDEPLPEKLEPHVASSIMINILGGAEPESHLPLVNKAKSMFASKTGVYTHLYGKQSKPGRKIGHITLTGLDASIKELEEFAQPLVQLAADMRQERIQAKSKAMRPEQAVAKSSQDPLVLVTMGSDSDLPVLKAGLDILTQFGVPWEVDITSAHRTPVKMGDVATAAADRGIKVIIAAAGGAAHLPGMISAYTPLPVIGVPVKATHLDGMDSLLSIVQMPRGVPTATVGINNSTNAALLAIRILGAFMPAYLEKMKGYQTDIGEQVNGKATRLRESDVESYLAQMKKGVPSKSELPAMSTSVQSNVSQPLSHPHLQLLDNEAGKQNAVGAYPIFTHHVEEKLPKSERPAQYGLLGCNISRPAESPSHSIVGVEQLKTRLFYNVSAPTSTFICGSQGSGKSHTLSTLLENCLIPSKANKLVHPLAGLVFHYDTFISDTGGMPCEAAYLSSHPAVKVQVLCAPSNIRHIQRVYQHLPRVTVKELRINQSDLNTRRMLDLMAVSSIQGGGMPLYLHVVSRILRDMRITQQQTDSIFDYKAFKTAIDKESLTEGQLVPLQQRLETLESFMVRSQTVMENPSGKSKEKSKKKTDKTTQGESWVLHGGQLTIVDLSCPCVTAEAACSLFNICLSLFLEQKATIGRLVALDEAHKYMNDSSDSQTLTESLLSVIRLQRHLGTRVVLSTQEPTVSPKLLDLCSIVIVHRFTSPAWFTTLRRHLAGVSSGFDAGKDNRDAEMDRGTHDAKGKGELSSSHLNIKYEDLFTHIIELGTGEALLFCPSALIDAGTTKTSSWEASFVQLGSSTMKVRVRKRITADGGTSIMAN
;
A
#
# COMPACT_ATOMS: atom_id res chain seq x y z
N MET A 1 -26.88 12.98 26.28
CA MET A 1 -26.21 14.15 25.65
C MET A 1 -26.48 14.12 24.15
N SER A 2 -26.33 15.24 23.43
CA SER A 2 -26.58 15.32 21.97
C SER A 2 -25.65 14.40 21.19
N GLY A 3 -26.10 13.85 20.05
CA GLY A 3 -25.41 12.80 19.27
C GLY A 3 -24.16 13.22 18.49
N LYS A 4 -23.18 13.82 19.20
CA LYS A 4 -21.80 14.08 18.79
C LYS A 4 -20.86 13.31 19.72
N PRO A 5 -19.75 12.71 19.24
CA PRO A 5 -18.73 12.13 20.11
C PRO A 5 -18.24 13.14 21.15
N ALA A 6 -18.00 12.66 22.37
CA ALA A 6 -17.56 13.51 23.48
C ALA A 6 -16.16 14.11 23.22
N LEU A 7 -15.26 13.29 22.67
CA LEU A 7 -13.86 13.61 22.46
C LEU A 7 -13.41 13.36 21.02
N GLY A 8 -12.68 14.29 20.43
CA GLY A 8 -11.88 14.08 19.23
C GLY A 8 -10.40 13.98 19.59
N LEU A 9 -9.70 12.99 19.05
CA LEU A 9 -8.28 12.74 19.28
C LEU A 9 -7.45 12.98 18.01
N LEU A 10 -6.43 13.81 18.14
CA LEU A 10 -5.44 14.10 17.08
C LEU A 10 -4.25 13.15 17.23
N GLY A 11 -4.13 12.18 16.30
CA GLY A 11 -3.21 11.05 16.40
C GLY A 11 -3.90 9.78 16.92
N GLY A 12 -3.61 8.66 16.28
CA GLY A 12 -4.24 7.36 16.49
C GLY A 12 -3.24 6.24 16.82
N GLY A 13 -2.09 6.58 17.38
CA GLY A 13 -1.06 5.63 17.81
C GLY A 13 -1.43 4.84 19.08
N GLN A 14 -0.41 4.33 19.77
CA GLN A 14 -0.61 3.41 20.90
C GLN A 14 -1.24 4.09 22.12
N LEU A 15 -0.98 5.38 22.35
CA LEU A 15 -1.55 6.08 23.49
C LEU A 15 -3.04 6.33 23.24
N GLY A 16 -3.40 6.63 22.00
CA GLY A 16 -4.80 6.78 21.58
C GLY A 16 -5.57 5.46 21.66
N ARG A 17 -4.90 4.34 21.36
CA ARG A 17 -5.47 2.99 21.53
C ARG A 17 -5.80 2.71 22.99
N MET A 18 -4.84 2.88 23.90
CA MET A 18 -5.06 2.67 25.34
C MET A 18 -6.06 3.68 25.94
N LEU A 19 -6.14 4.90 25.38
CA LEU A 19 -7.17 5.87 25.72
C LEU A 19 -8.58 5.40 25.31
N CYS A 20 -8.73 4.81 24.12
CA CYS A 20 -10.00 4.21 23.68
C CYS A 20 -10.39 2.98 24.52
N GLU A 21 -9.41 2.15 24.89
CA GLU A 21 -9.60 0.99 25.78
C GLU A 21 -10.07 1.46 27.19
N ALA A 22 -9.54 2.56 27.70
CA ALA A 22 -10.00 3.18 28.96
C ALA A 22 -11.34 3.95 28.84
N ALA A 23 -11.71 4.41 27.64
CA ALA A 23 -12.94 5.16 27.37
C ALA A 23 -14.17 4.27 27.22
N SER A 24 -14.00 3.06 26.68
CA SER A 24 -15.10 2.11 26.43
C SER A 24 -15.91 1.75 27.69
N PRO A 25 -15.31 1.48 28.87
CA PRO A 25 -16.06 1.25 30.12
C PRO A 25 -16.77 2.49 30.70
N LEU A 26 -16.45 3.70 30.20
CA LEU A 26 -17.06 4.96 30.61
C LEU A 26 -18.12 5.45 29.60
N GLU A 27 -18.41 4.67 28.56
CA GLU A 27 -19.28 5.02 27.43
C GLU A 27 -18.87 6.31 26.68
N VAL A 28 -17.59 6.70 26.78
CA VAL A 28 -17.04 7.90 26.12
C VAL A 28 -16.68 7.57 24.67
N GLU A 29 -17.44 8.10 23.71
CA GLU A 29 -17.11 7.97 22.29
C GLU A 29 -15.94 8.89 21.89
N ILE A 30 -14.88 8.29 21.32
CA ILE A 30 -13.70 9.00 20.81
C ILE A 30 -13.66 8.94 19.27
N ALA A 31 -13.80 10.10 18.63
CA ALA A 31 -13.46 10.29 17.22
C ALA A 31 -11.94 10.48 17.06
N ILE A 32 -11.35 10.08 15.93
CA ILE A 32 -9.88 10.03 15.75
C ILE A 32 -9.51 10.54 14.36
N LEU A 33 -8.50 11.43 14.29
CA LEU A 33 -7.82 11.84 13.06
C LEU A 33 -6.44 11.19 12.96
N ASP A 34 -6.30 10.25 12.03
CA ASP A 34 -5.03 9.61 11.61
C ASP A 34 -5.27 8.81 10.30
N ALA A 35 -4.31 8.00 9.85
CA ALA A 35 -4.49 6.97 8.82
C ALA A 35 -5.61 5.97 9.16
N ALA A 36 -6.16 5.29 8.15
CA ALA A 36 -7.29 4.37 8.30
C ALA A 36 -6.96 3.11 9.13
N ASP A 37 -5.70 2.66 9.14
CA ASP A 37 -5.21 1.47 9.85
C ASP A 37 -4.60 1.77 11.24
N ALA A 38 -4.68 3.03 11.69
CA ALA A 38 -4.05 3.49 12.92
C ALA A 38 -4.50 2.70 14.17
N PRO A 39 -3.58 2.32 15.08
CA PRO A 39 -3.87 1.49 16.27
C PRO A 39 -5.12 1.82 17.08
N ALA A 40 -5.45 3.11 17.23
CA ALA A 40 -6.62 3.56 17.99
C ALA A 40 -7.95 3.33 17.23
N LYS A 41 -7.95 3.45 15.89
CA LYS A 41 -9.13 3.14 15.05
C LYS A 41 -9.44 1.63 15.02
N GLN A 42 -8.47 0.77 15.35
CA GLN A 42 -8.67 -0.68 15.44
C GLN A 42 -9.55 -1.10 16.63
N VAL A 43 -9.66 -0.26 17.67
CA VAL A 43 -10.41 -0.55 18.92
C VAL A 43 -11.56 0.43 19.18
N SER A 44 -11.52 1.62 18.59
CA SER A 44 -12.62 2.57 18.63
C SER A 44 -13.85 2.08 17.85
N ARG A 45 -15.04 2.45 18.34
CA ARG A 45 -16.33 2.18 17.69
C ARG A 45 -16.90 3.39 16.96
N SER A 46 -16.22 4.54 16.97
CA SER A 46 -16.78 5.77 16.42
C SER A 46 -16.90 5.73 14.90
N LYS A 47 -18.04 6.17 14.38
CA LYS A 47 -18.25 6.38 12.93
C LYS A 47 -17.76 7.75 12.45
N TYR A 48 -17.27 8.60 13.36
CA TYR A 48 -16.82 9.98 13.09
C TYR A 48 -15.29 10.07 12.96
N HIS A 49 -14.62 8.94 12.67
CA HIS A 49 -13.20 8.94 12.32
C HIS A 49 -12.95 9.74 11.05
N VAL A 50 -11.88 10.54 11.09
CA VAL A 50 -11.41 11.31 9.93
C VAL A 50 -10.13 10.65 9.43
N ASP A 51 -10.08 10.33 8.15
CA ASP A 51 -8.88 9.84 7.49
C ASP A 51 -8.07 11.03 6.95
N GLY A 52 -6.81 11.12 7.38
CA GLY A 52 -5.90 12.19 7.00
C GLY A 52 -4.78 12.41 8.01
N SER A 53 -3.96 13.43 7.75
CA SER A 53 -2.87 13.84 8.65
C SER A 53 -3.37 14.76 9.74
N PHE A 54 -2.97 14.54 11.00
CA PHE A 54 -3.12 15.51 12.10
C PHE A 54 -2.17 16.72 12.01
N LYS A 55 -1.46 16.88 10.88
CA LYS A 55 -0.81 18.14 10.47
C LYS A 55 -1.61 18.92 9.42
N ASP A 56 -2.71 18.37 8.91
CA ASP A 56 -3.59 19.06 7.95
C ASP A 56 -4.67 19.85 8.71
N ALA A 57 -4.61 21.18 8.59
CA ALA A 57 -5.53 22.09 9.25
C ALA A 57 -6.98 21.96 8.76
N GLN A 58 -7.24 21.50 7.54
CA GLN A 58 -8.61 21.21 7.08
C GLN A 58 -9.14 19.96 7.78
N LYS A 59 -8.30 18.92 7.93
CA LYS A 59 -8.66 17.68 8.62
C LYS A 59 -8.87 17.84 10.12
N ILE A 60 -8.10 18.71 10.77
CA ILE A 60 -8.32 19.08 12.18
C ILE A 60 -9.69 19.77 12.33
N ARG A 61 -10.06 20.69 11.43
CA ARG A 61 -11.40 21.33 11.43
C ARG A 61 -12.52 20.33 11.13
N GLU A 62 -12.30 19.35 10.26
CA GLU A 62 -13.23 18.26 9.99
C GLU A 62 -13.56 17.47 11.27
N LEU A 63 -12.54 17.04 12.02
CA LEU A 63 -12.73 16.36 13.31
C LEU A 63 -13.39 17.27 14.36
N ALA A 64 -12.97 18.54 14.42
CA ALA A 64 -13.52 19.54 15.36
C ALA A 64 -15.04 19.70 15.24
N ASN A 65 -15.58 19.64 14.02
CA ASN A 65 -17.04 19.75 13.80
C ASN A 65 -17.84 18.60 14.45
N HIS A 66 -17.21 17.43 14.62
CA HIS A 66 -17.84 16.24 15.16
C HIS A 66 -17.77 16.11 16.67
N CYS A 67 -16.79 16.72 17.35
CA CYS A 67 -16.57 16.56 18.79
C CYS A 67 -16.92 17.82 19.61
N SER A 68 -16.97 17.66 20.95
CA SER A 68 -17.17 18.78 21.89
C SER A 68 -15.84 19.24 22.53
N VAL A 69 -14.88 18.32 22.63
CA VAL A 69 -13.51 18.56 23.09
C VAL A 69 -12.52 17.92 22.12
N LEU A 70 -11.40 18.57 21.86
CA LEU A 70 -10.22 18.01 21.20
C LEU A 70 -9.11 17.72 22.21
N SER A 71 -8.47 16.57 22.06
CA SER A 71 -7.23 16.19 22.73
C SER A 71 -6.18 15.73 21.71
N VAL A 72 -4.92 15.70 22.11
CA VAL A 72 -3.82 15.17 21.29
C VAL A 72 -3.33 13.82 21.81
N GLU A 73 -2.87 12.97 20.89
CA GLU A 73 -1.97 11.85 21.19
C GLU A 73 -0.49 12.26 21.13
N THR A 74 -0.17 13.27 20.31
CA THR A 74 1.20 13.75 20.11
C THR A 74 1.26 15.27 20.08
N GLU A 75 2.37 15.79 20.58
CA GLU A 75 2.82 17.16 20.52
C GLU A 75 3.17 17.62 19.09
N HIS A 76 3.44 16.74 18.12
CA HIS A 76 3.84 17.09 16.74
C HIS A 76 2.65 17.41 15.81
N ILE A 77 1.81 18.35 16.24
CA ILE A 77 0.56 18.81 15.60
C ILE A 77 0.63 20.29 15.17
N GLU A 78 -0.27 20.72 14.30
CA GLU A 78 -0.39 22.14 13.93
C GLU A 78 -1.12 22.94 15.04
N THR A 79 -0.39 23.80 15.78
CA THR A 79 -0.98 24.56 16.90
C THR A 79 -1.67 25.86 16.47
N ALA A 80 -1.45 26.35 15.25
CA ALA A 80 -2.13 27.56 14.75
C ALA A 80 -3.64 27.34 14.56
N VAL A 81 -4.04 26.19 14.01
CA VAL A 81 -5.46 25.85 13.85
C VAL A 81 -6.15 25.54 15.19
N LEU A 82 -5.42 25.05 16.19
CA LEU A 82 -5.97 24.87 17.54
C LEU A 82 -6.17 26.19 18.28
N GLU A 83 -5.29 27.17 18.05
CA GLU A 83 -5.49 28.54 18.53
C GLU A 83 -6.72 29.20 17.87
N GLU A 84 -6.89 29.03 16.55
CA GLU A 84 -8.07 29.48 15.81
C GLU A 84 -9.36 28.88 16.38
N LEU A 85 -9.45 27.53 16.41
CA LEU A 85 -10.62 26.80 16.90
C LEU A 85 -10.99 27.14 18.35
N SER A 86 -9.98 27.35 19.20
CA SER A 86 -10.15 27.77 20.60
C SER A 86 -10.64 29.21 20.72
N LYS A 87 -10.16 30.14 19.86
CA LYS A 87 -10.61 31.55 19.86
C LYS A 87 -12.02 31.71 19.31
N GLU A 88 -12.43 30.87 18.37
CA GLU A 88 -13.78 30.86 17.81
C GLU A 88 -14.83 30.21 18.73
N ASN A 89 -14.42 29.70 19.91
CA ASN A 89 -15.28 28.94 20.84
C ASN A 89 -16.02 27.75 20.20
N LYS A 90 -15.49 27.18 19.09
CA LYS A 90 -16.12 26.06 18.37
C LYS A 90 -15.96 24.73 19.09
N VAL A 91 -14.78 24.52 19.70
CA VAL A 91 -14.41 23.29 20.41
C VAL A 91 -13.36 23.63 21.47
N VAL A 92 -13.41 22.96 22.62
CA VAL A 92 -12.40 23.14 23.69
C VAL A 92 -11.20 22.26 23.40
N VAL A 93 -9.98 22.76 23.63
CA VAL A 93 -8.73 22.03 23.34
C VAL A 93 -7.97 21.77 24.64
N TYR A 94 -7.74 20.49 24.97
CA TYR A 94 -7.05 20.05 26.17
C TYR A 94 -5.93 19.03 25.88
N PRO A 95 -4.68 19.21 26.35
CA PRO A 95 -4.16 20.41 27.03
C PRO A 95 -4.25 21.66 26.13
N SER A 96 -4.05 22.85 26.71
CA SER A 96 -4.24 24.10 25.96
C SER A 96 -3.26 24.18 24.79
N TRP A 97 -3.70 24.75 23.66
CA TRP A 97 -2.83 25.04 22.51
C TRP A 97 -1.59 25.87 22.91
N LYS A 98 -1.69 26.69 23.97
CA LYS A 98 -0.55 27.45 24.54
C LYS A 98 0.54 26.52 25.07
N THR A 99 0.15 25.50 25.83
CA THR A 99 1.06 24.52 26.40
C THR A 99 1.64 23.60 25.33
N LEU A 100 0.83 23.19 24.35
CA LEU A 100 1.30 22.43 23.19
C LEU A 100 2.35 23.21 22.39
N ARG A 101 2.12 24.50 22.12
CA ARG A 101 3.07 25.37 21.42
C ARG A 101 4.36 25.59 22.21
N LEU A 102 4.26 25.81 23.53
CA LEU A 102 5.43 25.99 24.40
C LEU A 102 6.32 24.74 24.42
N ILE A 103 5.73 23.55 24.54
CA ILE A 103 6.46 22.28 24.67
C ILE A 103 7.06 21.80 23.33
N GLN A 104 6.47 22.22 22.19
CA GLN A 104 7.05 21.99 20.87
C GLN A 104 8.45 22.60 20.68
N ASP A 105 8.79 23.66 21.42
CA ASP A 105 10.12 24.26 21.42
C ASP A 105 10.83 23.99 22.75
N LYS A 106 11.74 23.02 22.75
CA LYS A 106 12.39 22.53 23.97
C LYS A 106 13.24 23.60 24.67
N TYR A 107 13.76 24.59 23.92
CA TYR A 107 14.47 25.74 24.51
C TYR A 107 13.50 26.70 25.19
N GLU A 108 12.40 27.09 24.53
CA GLU A 108 11.40 28.00 25.11
C GLU A 108 10.69 27.37 26.30
N GLN A 109 10.40 26.06 26.25
CA GLN A 109 9.90 25.29 27.39
C GLN A 109 10.82 25.47 28.61
N LYS A 110 12.12 25.21 28.46
CA LYS A 110 13.08 25.34 29.57
C LYS A 110 13.26 26.79 30.02
N ASP A 111 13.38 27.74 29.10
CA ASP A 111 13.54 29.16 29.41
C ASP A 111 12.33 29.70 30.18
N TYR A 112 11.11 29.31 29.80
CA TYR A 112 9.89 29.60 30.54
C TYR A 112 9.93 29.04 31.97
N LEU A 113 10.26 27.76 32.12
CA LEU A 113 10.32 27.07 33.43
C LEU A 113 11.39 27.69 34.35
N GLY A 114 12.59 27.93 33.84
CA GLY A 114 13.68 28.56 34.59
C GLY A 114 13.32 29.97 35.08
N LYS A 115 12.62 30.76 34.27
CA LYS A 115 12.06 32.07 34.68
C LYS A 115 10.98 31.98 35.76
N GLN A 116 10.35 30.82 35.94
CA GLN A 116 9.41 30.54 37.04
C GLN A 116 10.09 29.92 38.28
N GLY A 117 11.43 29.84 38.31
CA GLY A 117 12.19 29.26 39.42
C GLY A 117 12.20 27.72 39.44
N ILE A 118 11.77 27.07 38.36
CA ILE A 118 11.88 25.61 38.22
C ILE A 118 13.35 25.24 37.95
N PRO A 119 13.91 24.25 38.66
CA PRO A 119 15.28 23.82 38.44
C PRO A 119 15.43 23.13 37.09
N ILE A 120 16.32 23.65 36.23
CA ILE A 120 16.62 23.14 34.88
C ILE A 120 18.14 23.08 34.66
N ALA A 121 18.58 22.29 33.67
CA ALA A 121 19.95 22.38 33.17
C ALA A 121 20.24 23.75 32.54
N GLU A 122 21.44 24.28 32.75
CA GLU A 122 21.86 25.56 32.14
C GLU A 122 21.90 25.43 30.60
N GLN A 123 21.31 26.39 29.89
CA GLN A 123 21.15 26.33 28.43
C GLN A 123 21.42 27.66 27.72
N VAL A 124 21.85 27.59 26.47
CA VAL A 124 22.09 28.74 25.57
C VAL A 124 21.50 28.44 24.19
N ALA A 125 20.67 29.34 23.66
CA ALA A 125 20.20 29.26 22.28
C ALA A 125 21.33 29.55 21.29
N ILE A 126 21.39 28.79 20.19
CA ILE A 126 22.35 29.01 19.12
C ILE A 126 21.64 29.80 18.02
N GLN A 127 22.09 31.04 17.80
CA GLN A 127 21.65 31.89 16.70
C GLN A 127 22.69 31.83 15.59
N SER A 128 22.43 31.04 14.55
CA SER A 128 23.33 30.87 13.41
C SER A 128 22.54 30.83 12.10
N SER A 129 22.90 31.70 11.17
CA SER A 129 22.42 31.74 9.78
C SER A 129 23.35 31.00 8.81
N SER A 130 24.54 30.61 9.29
CA SER A 130 25.57 29.91 8.52
C SER A 130 26.30 28.85 9.36
N SER A 131 26.94 27.88 8.70
CA SER A 131 27.78 26.87 9.33
C SER A 131 28.95 27.45 10.12
N ASP A 132 29.51 28.59 9.66
CA ASP A 132 30.64 29.23 10.31
C ASP A 132 30.23 29.96 11.59
N GLU A 133 29.06 30.62 11.59
CA GLU A 133 28.43 31.16 12.81
C GLU A 133 28.13 30.07 13.84
N MET A 134 27.60 28.92 13.38
CA MET A 134 27.35 27.78 14.29
C MET A 134 28.65 27.24 14.89
N ARG A 135 29.72 27.12 14.09
CA ARG A 135 31.03 26.70 14.58
C ARG A 135 31.59 27.65 15.63
N ALA A 136 31.48 28.97 15.41
CA ALA A 136 31.90 29.98 16.37
C ALA A 136 31.11 29.87 17.68
N ALA A 137 29.76 29.82 17.60
CA ALA A 137 28.90 29.67 18.76
C ALA A 137 29.21 28.40 19.57
N LEU A 138 29.47 27.26 18.91
CA LEU A 138 29.83 26.01 19.59
C LEU A 138 31.19 26.08 20.30
N LYS A 139 32.16 26.85 19.78
CA LYS A 139 33.45 27.10 20.43
C LYS A 139 33.36 28.07 21.62
N ASP A 140 32.48 29.07 21.54
CA ASP A 140 32.18 29.94 22.67
C ASP A 140 31.46 29.13 23.78
N ILE A 141 30.58 28.20 23.41
CA ILE A 141 29.90 27.30 24.33
C ILE A 141 30.88 26.29 24.96
N SER A 142 31.81 25.69 24.20
CA SER A 142 32.84 24.81 24.79
C SER A 142 33.74 25.57 25.77
N SER A 143 34.05 26.84 25.49
CA SER A 143 34.77 27.73 26.40
C SER A 143 33.97 28.07 27.67
N LYS A 144 32.63 28.16 27.58
CA LYS A 144 31.75 28.49 28.72
C LYS A 144 31.43 27.27 29.61
N TYR A 145 31.13 26.12 29.01
CA TYR A 145 30.66 24.92 29.72
C TYR A 145 31.73 23.86 29.95
N GLY A 146 32.82 23.90 29.19
CA GLY A 146 33.72 22.76 29.02
C GLY A 146 33.05 21.63 28.25
N PHE A 147 33.76 20.51 28.14
CA PHE A 147 33.22 19.27 27.59
C PHE A 147 32.91 18.26 28.71
N PRO A 148 31.88 17.40 28.55
CA PRO A 148 30.92 17.39 27.45
C PRO A 148 29.78 18.41 27.64
N PHE A 149 29.13 18.78 26.55
CA PHE A 149 27.82 19.46 26.57
C PHE A 149 26.88 18.81 25.54
N MET A 150 25.58 19.09 25.64
CA MET A 150 24.55 18.47 24.80
C MET A 150 23.98 19.50 23.81
N LEU A 151 24.25 19.32 22.52
CA LEU A 151 23.58 20.06 21.46
C LEU A 151 22.21 19.42 21.19
N LYS A 152 21.16 20.23 21.07
CA LYS A 152 19.79 19.76 20.78
C LYS A 152 19.11 20.65 19.73
N SER A 153 18.34 20.03 18.85
CA SER A 153 17.35 20.71 18.01
C SER A 153 16.24 21.25 18.91
N ARG A 154 15.84 22.52 18.68
CA ARG A 154 14.76 23.17 19.43
C ARG A 154 13.41 22.49 19.19
N LYS A 155 13.15 22.01 17.97
CA LYS A 155 11.88 21.39 17.55
C LYS A 155 12.11 20.00 16.94
N ASP A 156 11.05 19.21 16.89
CA ASP A 156 11.00 17.85 16.30
C ASP A 156 12.06 16.85 16.83
N SER A 157 12.57 17.07 18.05
CA SER A 157 13.42 16.15 18.79
C SER A 157 12.60 15.19 19.67
N TYR A 158 12.87 13.88 19.54
CA TYR A 158 12.20 12.79 20.25
C TYR A 158 13.03 11.49 20.20
N ASP A 159 12.94 10.61 21.22
CA ASP A 159 13.68 9.33 21.28
C ASP A 159 15.17 9.45 20.87
N GLY A 160 15.83 10.53 21.34
CA GLY A 160 17.23 10.87 21.03
C GLY A 160 17.50 11.51 19.67
N ARG A 161 16.54 11.50 18.74
CA ARG A 161 16.69 12.18 17.44
C ARG A 161 16.82 13.69 17.65
N GLY A 162 17.81 14.30 17.01
CA GLY A 162 18.07 15.72 17.16
C GLY A 162 18.79 16.10 18.45
N ASN A 163 19.46 15.15 19.11
CA ASN A 163 20.39 15.40 20.21
C ASN A 163 21.78 14.88 19.82
N LEU A 164 22.84 15.63 20.14
CA LEU A 164 24.24 15.25 19.93
C LEU A 164 25.08 15.65 21.16
N LYS A 165 25.78 14.67 21.76
CA LYS A 165 26.70 14.93 22.86
C LYS A 165 28.05 15.35 22.28
N ILE A 166 28.41 16.61 22.47
CA ILE A 166 29.71 17.15 22.04
C ILE A 166 30.68 16.95 23.20
N SER A 167 31.69 16.11 23.00
CA SER A 167 32.65 15.65 24.00
C SER A 167 34.07 16.17 23.77
N ASN A 168 34.35 16.74 22.59
CA ASN A 168 35.61 17.36 22.20
C ASN A 168 35.39 18.35 21.04
N ASP A 169 36.45 18.98 20.54
CA ASP A 169 36.39 19.90 19.40
C ASP A 169 36.13 19.24 18.03
N GLU A 170 36.42 17.94 17.86
CA GLU A 170 36.15 17.20 16.61
C GLU A 170 34.63 16.97 16.42
N ASP A 171 33.91 16.73 17.52
CA ASP A 171 32.45 16.63 17.55
C ASP A 171 31.76 17.93 17.09
N ILE A 172 32.44 19.10 17.16
CA ILE A 172 31.90 20.38 16.69
C ILE A 172 31.74 20.40 15.16
N GLU A 173 32.67 19.83 14.40
CA GLU A 173 32.53 19.77 12.93
C GLU A 173 31.42 18.80 12.51
N THR A 174 31.27 17.69 13.24
CA THR A 174 30.11 16.77 13.09
C THR A 174 28.80 17.51 13.37
N ALA A 175 28.75 18.27 14.47
CA ALA A 175 27.60 19.09 14.83
C ALA A 175 27.24 20.12 13.75
N VAL A 176 28.23 20.85 13.22
CA VAL A 176 28.02 21.84 12.15
C VAL A 176 27.52 21.18 10.85
N SER A 177 28.00 19.97 10.53
CA SER A 177 27.57 19.21 9.36
C SER A 177 26.12 18.70 9.48
N GLU A 178 25.77 18.11 10.62
CA GLU A 178 24.45 17.49 10.84
C GLU A 178 23.35 18.50 11.24
N PHE A 179 23.70 19.51 12.04
CA PHE A 179 22.75 20.45 12.64
C PHE A 179 22.80 21.87 12.03
N GLY A 180 23.74 22.18 11.14
CA GLY A 180 23.96 23.53 10.57
C GLY A 180 22.79 24.17 9.80
N LYS A 181 21.68 23.44 9.61
CA LYS A 181 20.43 23.92 9.00
C LYS A 181 19.24 23.96 9.97
N LEU A 182 19.45 23.59 11.24
CA LEU A 182 18.42 23.45 12.26
C LEU A 182 18.55 24.55 13.31
N GLN A 183 17.42 25.01 13.85
CA GLN A 183 17.43 25.88 15.03
C GLN A 183 17.79 25.05 16.27
N CYS A 184 18.92 25.36 16.89
CA CYS A 184 19.49 24.55 17.96
C CYS A 184 19.70 25.35 19.26
N TYR A 185 19.98 24.61 20.33
CA TYR A 185 20.43 25.15 21.61
C TYR A 185 21.39 24.13 22.26
N ALA A 186 22.27 24.62 23.11
CA ALA A 186 23.18 23.78 23.88
C ALA A 186 22.80 23.79 25.35
N GLU A 187 22.78 22.61 25.97
CA GLU A 187 22.64 22.41 27.40
C GLU A 187 23.97 21.96 28.01
N LYS A 188 24.28 22.45 29.21
CA LYS A 188 25.35 21.91 30.04
C LYS A 188 25.02 20.44 30.38
N TYR A 189 25.99 19.54 30.18
CA TYR A 189 25.77 18.12 30.45
C TYR A 189 25.57 17.88 31.95
N VAL A 190 24.49 17.19 32.31
CA VAL A 190 24.15 16.88 33.70
C VAL A 190 24.71 15.50 34.06
N PRO A 191 25.64 15.38 35.02
CA PRO A 191 26.03 14.10 35.60
C PRO A 191 24.94 13.63 36.58
N PHE A 192 24.00 12.84 36.10
CA PHE A 192 22.91 12.29 36.89
C PHE A 192 23.18 10.84 37.29
N GLN A 193 22.69 10.44 38.47
CA GLN A 193 22.68 9.04 38.91
C GLN A 193 21.46 8.28 38.36
N ARG A 194 20.30 8.95 38.27
CA ARG A 194 19.03 8.36 37.84
C ARG A 194 18.18 9.37 37.06
N GLU A 195 17.28 8.84 36.24
CA GLU A 195 16.20 9.59 35.62
C GLU A 195 14.89 9.20 36.32
N LEU A 196 14.14 10.19 36.78
CA LEU A 196 12.82 10.01 37.37
C LEU A 196 11.75 10.64 36.47
N SER A 197 10.56 10.04 36.48
CA SER A 197 9.37 10.61 35.86
C SER A 197 8.23 10.65 36.88
N VAL A 198 7.42 11.71 36.82
CA VAL A 198 6.16 11.82 37.57
C VAL A 198 5.07 12.21 36.59
N ILE A 199 3.98 11.42 36.58
CA ILE A 199 2.74 11.80 35.91
C ILE A 199 1.92 12.66 36.88
N VAL A 200 1.39 13.79 36.44
CA VAL A 200 0.53 14.69 37.22
C VAL A 200 -0.79 14.91 36.49
N ILE A 201 -1.91 14.68 37.16
CA ILE A 201 -3.23 15.05 36.66
C ILE A 201 -3.46 16.53 36.97
N ARG A 202 -3.83 17.35 35.98
CA ARG A 202 -4.15 18.77 36.15
C ARG A 202 -5.58 19.05 35.68
N THR A 203 -6.38 19.64 36.57
CA THR A 203 -7.68 20.24 36.23
C THR A 203 -7.65 21.74 36.44
N GLU A 204 -8.54 22.46 35.77
CA GLU A 204 -8.71 23.91 35.88
C GLU A 204 -10.19 24.28 35.89
N ASP A 205 -10.53 25.45 36.43
CA ASP A 205 -11.88 26.01 36.35
C ASP A 205 -12.19 26.60 34.95
N THR A 206 -13.37 27.22 34.80
CA THR A 206 -13.80 27.87 33.55
C THR A 206 -13.00 29.12 33.18
N GLU A 207 -12.21 29.67 34.11
CA GLU A 207 -11.30 30.80 33.85
C GLU A 207 -9.87 30.32 33.52
N GLY A 208 -9.62 29.00 33.53
CA GLY A 208 -8.31 28.39 33.30
C GLY A 208 -7.38 28.39 34.51
N LYS A 209 -7.89 28.68 35.72
CA LYS A 209 -7.10 28.61 36.96
C LYS A 209 -7.05 27.17 37.46
N THR A 210 -5.86 26.74 37.88
CA THR A 210 -5.63 25.37 38.37
C THR A 210 -6.53 25.03 39.56
N LYS A 211 -7.32 23.95 39.44
CA LYS A 211 -8.32 23.49 40.41
C LYS A 211 -7.78 22.35 41.28
N ARG A 212 -7.14 21.35 40.65
CA ARG A 212 -6.47 20.23 41.32
C ARG A 212 -5.22 19.83 40.55
N LEU A 213 -4.16 19.52 41.28
CA LEU A 213 -2.96 18.82 40.82
C LEU A 213 -2.84 17.54 41.63
N VAL A 214 -2.79 16.38 40.98
CA VAL A 214 -2.71 15.07 41.65
C VAL A 214 -1.55 14.28 41.03
N PRO A 215 -0.39 14.18 41.70
CA PRO A 215 0.74 13.40 41.20
C PRO A 215 0.52 11.89 41.45
N TYR A 216 0.91 11.08 40.47
CA TYR A 216 1.22 9.67 40.68
C TYR A 216 2.52 9.53 41.49
N PRO A 217 2.82 8.35 42.05
CA PRO A 217 4.15 8.05 42.58
C PRO A 217 5.25 8.35 41.55
N ALA A 218 6.42 8.79 42.03
CA ALA A 218 7.59 8.90 41.18
C ALA A 218 8.02 7.51 40.69
N VAL A 219 8.47 7.43 39.44
CA VAL A 219 8.99 6.20 38.84
C VAL A 219 10.39 6.45 38.30
N GLU A 220 11.27 5.46 38.40
CA GLU A 220 12.56 5.48 37.72
C GLU A 220 12.36 5.10 36.26
N THR A 221 12.94 5.85 35.33
CA THR A 221 12.98 5.50 33.91
C THR A 221 14.40 5.13 33.52
N VAL A 222 14.57 4.01 32.82
CA VAL A 222 15.87 3.62 32.24
C VAL A 222 15.80 3.77 30.73
N HIS A 223 16.66 4.62 30.19
CA HIS A 223 16.80 4.82 28.75
C HIS A 223 17.99 4.03 28.18
N GLU A 224 17.76 3.39 27.04
CA GLU A 224 18.75 2.64 26.28
C GLU A 224 18.67 3.06 24.82
N ASP A 225 19.81 3.45 24.24
CA ASP A 225 19.87 4.07 22.89
C ASP A 225 18.96 5.32 22.77
N ASN A 226 18.82 6.09 23.86
CA ASN A 226 17.89 7.21 24.03
C ASN A 226 16.39 6.86 23.94
N VAL A 227 16.03 5.58 24.12
CA VAL A 227 14.63 5.11 24.16
C VAL A 227 14.34 4.49 25.52
N CYS A 228 13.23 4.86 26.16
CA CYS A 228 12.82 4.26 27.44
C CYS A 228 12.64 2.75 27.28
N SER A 229 13.51 1.96 27.92
CA SER A 229 13.48 0.49 27.89
C SER A 229 12.69 -0.07 29.06
N ARG A 230 12.87 0.50 30.26
CA ARG A 230 12.32 -0.01 31.52
C ARG A 230 11.85 1.13 32.42
N VAL A 231 10.86 0.84 33.26
CA VAL A 231 10.32 1.76 34.26
C VAL A 231 10.11 1.00 35.58
N TYR A 232 10.52 1.56 36.72
CA TYR A 232 10.42 0.93 38.03
C TYR A 232 9.61 1.80 38.99
N MET A 233 8.67 1.19 39.71
CA MET A 233 7.88 1.82 40.77
C MET A 233 7.89 0.90 42.00
N PRO A 234 8.38 1.36 43.18
CA PRO A 234 9.09 2.62 43.41
C PRO A 234 10.44 2.68 42.67
N PRO A 235 11.08 3.86 42.57
CA PRO A 235 12.43 4.02 42.03
C PRO A 235 13.47 3.20 42.83
N ARG A 236 14.43 2.57 42.16
CA ARG A 236 15.39 1.68 42.85
C ARG A 236 16.44 2.46 43.62
N ASP A 237 16.74 2.00 44.82
CA ASP A 237 17.80 2.54 45.70
C ASP A 237 17.77 4.09 45.82
N THR A 238 16.57 4.66 45.84
CA THR A 238 16.29 6.10 45.90
C THR A 238 15.59 6.41 47.23
N PRO A 239 16.05 7.38 48.03
CA PRO A 239 15.38 7.74 49.27
C PRO A 239 13.97 8.32 49.04
N ASP A 240 13.00 7.98 49.89
CA ASP A 240 11.61 8.45 49.79
C ASP A 240 11.50 9.98 49.73
N GLU A 241 12.39 10.71 50.41
CA GLU A 241 12.44 12.17 50.36
C GLU A 241 12.72 12.70 48.95
N VAL A 242 13.58 12.02 48.17
CA VAL A 242 13.89 12.39 46.79
C VAL A 242 12.71 12.10 45.88
N SER A 243 12.03 10.95 46.06
CA SER A 243 10.80 10.64 45.33
C SER A 243 9.67 11.64 45.64
N LYS A 244 9.52 12.04 46.90
CA LYS A 244 8.55 13.07 47.30
C LYS A 244 8.90 14.43 46.70
N ARG A 245 10.16 14.85 46.78
CA ARG A 245 10.66 16.09 46.18
C ARG A 245 10.47 16.11 44.66
N ALA A 246 10.60 14.97 43.99
CA ALA A 246 10.31 14.83 42.55
C ALA A 246 8.81 15.06 42.26
N GLN A 247 7.90 14.56 43.11
CA GLN A 247 6.47 14.85 42.99
C GLN A 247 6.17 16.34 43.23
N GLU A 248 6.79 16.96 44.24
CA GLU A 248 6.66 18.39 44.54
C GLU A 248 7.14 19.28 43.38
N VAL A 249 8.30 18.96 42.78
CA VAL A 249 8.82 19.64 41.58
C VAL A 249 7.88 19.44 40.39
N ALA A 250 7.41 18.22 40.13
CA ALA A 250 6.49 17.95 39.01
C ALA A 250 5.14 18.66 39.16
N VAL A 251 4.60 18.74 40.38
CA VAL A 251 3.40 19.52 40.70
C VAL A 251 3.64 21.01 40.42
N SER A 252 4.77 21.57 40.89
CA SER A 252 5.14 22.97 40.65
C SER A 252 5.29 23.29 39.16
N VAL A 253 5.91 22.40 38.38
CA VAL A 253 6.03 22.49 36.91
C VAL A 253 4.65 22.55 36.25
N VAL A 254 3.78 21.59 36.57
CA VAL A 254 2.48 21.43 35.90
C VAL A 254 1.48 22.50 36.33
N GLU A 255 1.63 23.09 37.53
CA GLU A 255 0.90 24.28 37.95
C GLU A 255 1.08 25.46 36.98
N LYS A 256 2.29 25.65 36.41
CA LYS A 256 2.58 26.78 35.51
C LYS A 256 2.04 26.57 34.08
N LEU A 257 1.57 25.37 33.75
CA LEU A 257 1.02 25.05 32.43
C LEU A 257 -0.50 25.32 32.35
N TRP A 258 -1.08 25.24 31.15
CA TRP A 258 -2.48 25.55 30.86
C TRP A 258 -3.21 24.34 30.24
N GLY A 259 -4.50 24.22 30.52
CA GLY A 259 -5.34 23.14 30.00
C GLY A 259 -5.37 21.89 30.89
N ARG A 260 -6.44 21.13 30.74
CA ARG A 260 -6.70 19.89 31.47
C ARG A 260 -5.95 18.69 30.86
N GLY A 261 -5.76 17.65 31.65
CA GLY A 261 -5.18 16.37 31.21
C GLY A 261 -4.12 15.83 32.17
N VAL A 262 -3.38 14.83 31.72
CA VAL A 262 -2.19 14.30 32.41
C VAL A 262 -0.91 14.83 31.75
N PHE A 263 0.08 15.13 32.59
CA PHE A 263 1.35 15.70 32.20
C PHE A 263 2.46 14.85 32.80
N ALA A 264 3.35 14.32 31.98
CA ALA A 264 4.58 13.70 32.46
C ALA A 264 5.67 14.77 32.59
N VAL A 265 6.36 14.78 33.73
CA VAL A 265 7.56 15.58 33.96
C VAL A 265 8.72 14.61 34.12
N GLU A 266 9.73 14.72 33.26
CA GLU A 266 10.97 13.96 33.34
C GLU A 266 12.06 14.79 34.01
N MET A 267 12.85 14.14 34.86
CA MET A 267 13.79 14.79 35.78
C MET A 267 15.07 13.97 35.90
N PHE A 268 16.20 14.67 36.02
CA PHE A 268 17.48 14.11 36.42
C PHE A 268 17.68 14.24 37.92
N VAL A 269 18.20 13.18 38.55
CA VAL A 269 18.67 13.20 39.95
C VAL A 269 20.19 13.22 39.96
N THR A 270 20.80 14.28 40.50
CA THR A 270 22.27 14.42 40.59
C THR A 270 22.86 13.55 41.70
N GLU A 271 24.19 13.47 41.78
CA GLU A 271 24.88 12.77 42.89
C GLU A 271 24.57 13.35 44.28
N ASN A 272 24.18 14.64 44.35
CA ASN A 272 23.78 15.30 45.59
C ASN A 272 22.28 15.15 45.91
N ASN A 273 21.54 14.37 45.10
CA ASN A 273 20.07 14.28 45.11
C ASN A 273 19.35 15.61 44.75
N ASP A 274 19.98 16.49 43.96
CA ASP A 274 19.30 17.61 43.33
C ASP A 274 18.42 17.11 42.19
N ILE A 275 17.29 17.80 41.96
CA ILE A 275 16.32 17.43 40.93
C ILE A 275 16.31 18.52 39.86
N LEU A 276 16.63 18.15 38.62
CA LEU A 276 16.65 19.05 37.46
C LEU A 276 15.64 18.57 36.42
N VAL A 277 14.71 19.43 36.00
CA VAL A 277 13.70 19.09 34.99
C VAL A 277 14.35 18.96 33.61
N ASN A 278 14.18 17.81 32.98
CA ASN A 278 14.66 17.52 31.63
C ASN A 278 13.60 17.90 30.58
N GLU A 279 12.42 17.30 30.63
CA GLU A 279 11.34 17.63 29.68
C GLU A 279 9.93 17.34 30.21
N ILE A 280 8.93 17.76 29.42
CA ILE A 280 7.51 17.61 29.75
C ILE A 280 6.80 17.02 28.54
N ALA A 281 5.92 16.04 28.76
CA ALA A 281 4.96 15.55 27.78
C ALA A 281 3.53 15.82 28.28
N PRO A 282 2.72 16.69 27.61
CA PRO A 282 1.41 17.12 28.09
C PRO A 282 0.31 16.15 27.63
N ARG A 283 0.54 14.87 27.86
CA ARG A 283 -0.26 13.73 27.38
C ARG A 283 0.08 12.48 28.21
N PRO A 284 -0.71 11.40 28.13
CA PRO A 284 -0.29 10.10 28.60
C PRO A 284 1.10 9.73 28.08
N HIS A 285 1.93 9.16 28.95
CA HIS A 285 3.36 8.96 28.69
C HIS A 285 3.80 7.51 28.89
N ASN A 286 4.95 7.17 28.32
CA ASN A 286 5.52 5.82 28.35
C ASN A 286 5.82 5.38 29.79
N SER A 287 6.42 6.27 30.59
CA SER A 287 6.67 6.06 32.03
C SER A 287 5.40 5.78 32.85
N GLY A 288 4.24 6.22 32.38
CA GLY A 288 2.96 5.98 33.05
C GLY A 288 2.24 4.68 32.66
N HIS A 289 2.77 3.86 31.73
CA HIS A 289 2.04 2.66 31.26
C HIS A 289 1.74 1.67 32.40
N LEU A 290 2.68 1.50 33.34
CA LEU A 290 2.47 0.67 34.53
C LEU A 290 1.25 1.05 35.36
N THR A 291 0.70 2.27 35.23
CA THR A 291 -0.50 2.68 35.98
C THR A 291 -1.77 1.93 35.56
N ILE A 292 -1.78 1.26 34.41
CA ILE A 292 -2.89 0.37 34.01
C ILE A 292 -3.01 -0.77 35.02
N GLU A 293 -1.90 -1.43 35.37
CA GLU A 293 -1.88 -2.52 36.34
C GLU A 293 -1.59 -2.08 37.77
N ALA A 294 -0.84 -1.01 38.02
CA ALA A 294 -0.48 -0.58 39.37
C ALA A 294 -1.59 0.24 40.04
N VAL A 295 -2.30 1.07 39.26
CA VAL A 295 -3.36 1.98 39.73
C VAL A 295 -4.64 1.79 38.90
N PRO A 296 -5.19 0.56 38.77
CA PRO A 296 -6.21 0.22 37.77
C PRO A 296 -7.52 1.02 37.91
N TYR A 297 -7.87 1.46 39.13
CA TYR A 297 -9.04 2.31 39.36
C TYR A 297 -8.89 3.72 38.76
N MET A 298 -7.64 4.16 38.50
CA MET A 298 -7.30 5.46 37.91
C MET A 298 -5.95 5.36 37.18
N SER A 299 -5.90 4.60 36.08
CA SER A 299 -4.74 4.59 35.18
C SER A 299 -4.56 5.97 34.52
N GLN A 300 -3.37 6.30 34.01
CA GLN A 300 -3.12 7.60 33.36
C GLN A 300 -4.10 7.89 32.20
N TYR A 301 -4.61 6.85 31.54
CA TYR A 301 -5.59 6.96 30.45
C TYR A 301 -6.98 7.31 30.98
N LYS A 302 -7.42 6.64 32.06
CA LYS A 302 -8.64 7.01 32.76
C LYS A 302 -8.53 8.42 33.36
N ALA A 303 -7.38 8.78 33.91
CA ALA A 303 -7.09 10.12 34.41
C ALA A 303 -7.13 11.20 33.32
N GLN A 304 -6.61 10.93 32.11
CA GLN A 304 -6.73 11.84 30.97
C GLN A 304 -8.20 12.13 30.64
N LEU A 305 -9.04 11.08 30.56
CA LEU A 305 -10.48 11.22 30.31
C LEU A 305 -11.19 11.96 31.44
N THR A 306 -11.00 11.50 32.67
CA THR A 306 -11.60 12.06 33.90
C THR A 306 -11.26 13.55 34.03
N SER A 307 -10.00 13.91 33.82
CA SER A 307 -9.52 15.28 33.87
C SER A 307 -10.09 16.15 32.75
N ILE A 308 -10.17 15.65 31.52
CA ILE A 308 -10.68 16.40 30.37
C ILE A 308 -12.18 16.67 30.51
N LEU A 309 -12.93 15.68 31.01
CA LEU A 309 -14.39 15.72 31.17
C LEU A 309 -14.86 16.42 32.48
N ASP A 310 -13.93 16.90 33.33
CA ASP A 310 -14.20 17.49 34.66
C ASP A 310 -14.81 16.53 35.70
N GLU A 311 -14.62 15.23 35.50
CA GLU A 311 -15.13 14.21 36.40
C GLU A 311 -14.36 14.19 37.75
N PRO A 312 -14.98 13.70 38.84
CA PRO A 312 -14.35 13.70 40.17
C PRO A 312 -13.01 12.96 40.24
N LEU A 313 -12.01 13.61 40.83
CA LEU A 313 -10.67 13.04 41.06
C LEU A 313 -10.45 12.71 42.55
N PRO A 314 -9.78 11.58 42.86
CA PRO A 314 -9.39 11.25 44.24
C PRO A 314 -8.40 12.29 44.77
N GLU A 315 -8.33 12.42 46.10
CA GLU A 315 -7.38 13.34 46.77
C GLU A 315 -5.92 12.89 46.59
N LYS A 316 -5.69 11.58 46.60
CA LYS A 316 -4.38 10.94 46.45
C LYS A 316 -4.51 9.73 45.52
N LEU A 317 -3.44 9.44 44.77
CA LEU A 317 -3.31 8.24 43.97
C LEU A 317 -2.40 7.25 44.69
N GLU A 318 -2.99 6.19 45.21
CA GLU A 318 -2.28 5.08 45.85
C GLU A 318 -2.26 3.86 44.91
N PRO A 319 -1.09 3.26 44.63
CA PRO A 319 -1.01 1.96 43.99
C PRO A 319 -1.63 0.87 44.85
N HIS A 320 -2.16 -0.18 44.21
CA HIS A 320 -2.67 -1.36 44.91
C HIS A 320 -1.62 -2.48 45.06
N VAL A 321 -0.39 -2.22 44.63
CA VAL A 321 0.73 -3.15 44.58
C VAL A 321 1.96 -2.51 45.22
N ALA A 322 2.76 -3.29 45.95
CA ALA A 322 4.00 -2.81 46.58
C ALA A 322 5.07 -2.44 45.55
N SER A 323 5.11 -3.13 44.40
CA SER A 323 6.05 -2.83 43.32
C SER A 323 5.49 -3.12 41.93
N SER A 324 6.03 -2.44 40.91
CA SER A 324 5.75 -2.69 39.50
C SER A 324 6.96 -2.37 38.62
N ILE A 325 7.15 -3.16 37.57
CA ILE A 325 8.19 -2.95 36.54
C ILE A 325 7.53 -2.99 35.17
N MET A 326 7.72 -1.94 34.37
CA MET A 326 7.36 -1.95 32.95
C MET A 326 8.60 -2.25 32.10
N ILE A 327 8.46 -3.12 31.09
CA ILE A 327 9.48 -3.41 30.08
C ILE A 327 8.88 -3.11 28.71
N ASN A 328 9.50 -2.22 27.92
CA ASN A 328 9.03 -1.90 26.57
C ASN A 328 9.36 -3.03 25.59
N ILE A 329 8.37 -3.43 24.79
CA ILE A 329 8.58 -4.32 23.64
C ILE A 329 8.89 -3.44 22.43
N LEU A 330 10.18 -3.37 22.09
CA LEU A 330 10.66 -2.78 20.85
C LEU A 330 10.75 -3.86 19.77
N GLY A 331 10.39 -3.53 18.52
CA GLY A 331 10.65 -4.44 17.39
C GLY A 331 12.15 -4.69 17.27
N GLY A 332 12.57 -5.96 17.17
CA GLY A 332 13.96 -6.38 17.10
C GLY A 332 14.56 -6.27 15.69
N ALA A 333 15.61 -7.04 15.41
CA ALA A 333 16.29 -7.01 14.10
C ALA A 333 15.40 -7.58 12.98
N GLU A 334 14.73 -8.70 13.24
CA GLU A 334 13.74 -9.34 12.36
C GLU A 334 12.31 -9.08 12.86
N PRO A 335 11.26 -9.18 12.00
CA PRO A 335 9.87 -8.93 12.40
C PRO A 335 9.44 -9.69 13.67
N GLU A 336 9.79 -10.98 13.75
CA GLU A 336 9.37 -11.88 14.84
C GLU A 336 10.33 -11.94 16.04
N SER A 337 11.39 -11.12 16.07
CA SER A 337 12.37 -11.12 17.19
C SER A 337 11.75 -10.86 18.56
N HIS A 338 10.54 -10.29 18.60
CA HIS A 338 9.79 -9.98 19.82
C HIS A 338 8.99 -11.17 20.38
N LEU A 339 8.79 -12.24 19.60
CA LEU A 339 8.01 -13.40 20.02
C LEU A 339 8.59 -14.15 21.24
N PRO A 340 9.92 -14.37 21.37
CA PRO A 340 10.48 -15.03 22.55
C PRO A 340 10.15 -14.27 23.86
N LEU A 341 10.29 -12.95 23.86
CA LEU A 341 9.95 -12.08 24.99
C LEU A 341 8.45 -12.17 25.35
N VAL A 342 7.57 -12.07 24.35
CA VAL A 342 6.11 -12.18 24.54
C VAL A 342 5.69 -13.58 25.02
N ASN A 343 6.28 -14.64 24.48
CA ASN A 343 5.96 -16.02 24.86
C ASN A 343 6.51 -16.35 26.26
N LYS A 344 7.66 -15.78 26.65
CA LYS A 344 8.18 -15.90 28.01
C LYS A 344 7.26 -15.19 29.00
N ALA A 345 6.81 -13.97 28.71
CA ALA A 345 5.86 -13.25 29.56
C ALA A 345 4.55 -14.03 29.77
N LYS A 346 3.98 -14.60 28.70
CA LYS A 346 2.76 -15.44 28.73
C LYS A 346 2.90 -16.75 29.50
N SER A 347 4.12 -17.19 29.83
CA SER A 347 4.38 -18.43 30.57
C SER A 347 4.90 -18.19 32.00
N MET A 348 5.05 -16.93 32.41
CA MET A 348 5.47 -16.56 33.76
C MET A 348 4.26 -16.37 34.67
N PHE A 349 4.07 -17.33 35.57
CA PHE A 349 3.06 -17.30 36.63
C PHE A 349 3.73 -17.51 37.97
N ALA A 350 3.42 -16.66 38.95
CA ALA A 350 3.85 -16.81 40.34
C ALA A 350 2.75 -16.32 41.27
N SER A 351 2.71 -16.86 42.50
CA SER A 351 1.75 -16.39 43.51
C SER A 351 2.03 -14.92 43.84
N LYS A 352 0.99 -14.10 43.95
CA LYS A 352 1.05 -12.65 44.25
C LYS A 352 1.81 -11.77 43.24
N THR A 353 2.24 -12.31 42.10
CA THR A 353 2.92 -11.56 41.04
C THR A 353 2.14 -11.66 39.72
N GLY A 354 1.71 -10.52 39.19
CA GLY A 354 0.99 -10.44 37.91
C GLY A 354 1.92 -10.03 36.76
N VAL A 355 1.78 -10.68 35.60
CA VAL A 355 2.51 -10.37 34.36
C VAL A 355 1.50 -10.09 33.24
N TYR A 356 1.49 -8.86 32.74
CA TYR A 356 0.49 -8.36 31.80
C TYR A 356 1.19 -7.89 30.52
N THR A 357 0.75 -8.39 29.35
CA THR A 357 1.36 -8.07 28.06
C THR A 357 0.41 -7.24 27.20
N HIS A 358 0.84 -6.03 26.83
CA HIS A 358 0.11 -5.11 25.98
C HIS A 358 0.76 -5.04 24.60
N LEU A 359 0.03 -5.34 23.53
CA LEU A 359 0.51 -5.25 22.14
C LEU A 359 -0.34 -4.27 21.34
N TYR A 360 0.31 -3.32 20.67
CA TYR A 360 -0.36 -2.16 20.09
C TYR A 360 -0.96 -2.38 18.69
N GLY A 361 -0.93 -3.61 18.15
CA GLY A 361 -1.39 -3.88 16.77
C GLY A 361 -0.53 -3.24 15.68
N LYS A 362 0.75 -2.98 15.97
CA LYS A 362 1.72 -2.38 15.04
C LYS A 362 2.63 -3.45 14.42
N GLN A 363 2.94 -3.28 13.13
CA GLN A 363 4.05 -4.01 12.49
C GLN A 363 5.37 -3.75 13.23
N SER A 364 6.08 -4.84 13.55
CA SER A 364 7.44 -4.84 14.09
C SER A 364 8.42 -4.22 13.09
N LYS A 365 9.20 -3.25 13.57
CA LYS A 365 10.31 -2.61 12.86
C LYS A 365 11.43 -2.33 13.88
N PRO A 366 12.71 -2.41 13.50
CA PRO A 366 13.83 -2.21 14.45
C PRO A 366 13.70 -0.92 15.26
N GLY A 367 13.61 -1.05 16.59
CA GLY A 367 13.48 0.06 17.53
C GLY A 367 12.09 0.69 17.66
N ARG A 368 11.09 0.25 16.89
CA ARG A 368 9.70 0.75 17.02
C ARG A 368 9.05 0.17 18.27
N LYS A 369 8.46 1.03 19.11
CA LYS A 369 7.59 0.63 20.24
C LYS A 369 6.34 -0.10 19.71
N ILE A 370 6.25 -1.41 19.94
CA ILE A 370 5.15 -2.30 19.47
C ILE A 370 4.31 -2.89 20.61
N GLY A 371 4.79 -2.83 21.85
CA GLY A 371 4.04 -3.20 23.05
C GLY A 371 4.79 -2.83 24.32
N HIS A 372 4.27 -3.26 25.47
CA HIS A 372 4.97 -3.29 26.75
C HIS A 372 4.53 -4.49 27.58
N ILE A 373 5.32 -4.86 28.59
CA ILE A 373 4.97 -5.84 29.61
C ILE A 373 4.99 -5.10 30.96
N THR A 374 3.91 -5.20 31.73
CA THR A 374 3.88 -4.73 33.12
C THR A 374 3.95 -5.93 34.04
N LEU A 375 4.94 -5.96 34.92
CA LEU A 375 5.01 -6.84 36.07
C LEU A 375 4.51 -6.09 37.31
N THR A 376 3.87 -6.80 38.22
CA THR A 376 3.35 -6.26 39.49
C THR A 376 3.62 -7.25 40.61
N GLY A 377 4.11 -6.78 41.75
CA GLY A 377 4.27 -7.54 42.98
C GLY A 377 3.33 -6.98 44.04
N LEU A 378 2.38 -7.80 44.52
CA LEU A 378 1.38 -7.35 45.50
C LEU A 378 2.03 -6.91 46.82
N ASP A 379 2.93 -7.75 47.34
CA ASP A 379 3.72 -7.55 48.56
C ASP A 379 5.23 -7.71 48.36
N ALA A 380 5.68 -8.04 47.14
CA ALA A 380 7.10 -8.15 46.79
C ALA A 380 7.76 -6.77 46.69
N SER A 381 8.99 -6.66 47.19
CA SER A 381 9.86 -5.50 47.01
C SER A 381 10.28 -5.34 45.55
N ILE A 382 10.75 -4.14 45.18
CA ILE A 382 11.22 -3.86 43.81
C ILE A 382 12.41 -4.76 43.41
N LYS A 383 13.22 -5.22 44.38
CA LYS A 383 14.37 -6.11 44.13
C LYS A 383 13.93 -7.54 43.83
N GLU A 384 13.01 -8.09 44.61
CA GLU A 384 12.41 -9.41 44.35
C GLU A 384 11.64 -9.43 43.01
N LEU A 385 10.96 -8.33 42.67
CA LEU A 385 10.28 -8.20 41.38
C LEU A 385 11.26 -8.05 40.21
N GLU A 386 12.41 -7.39 40.41
CA GLU A 386 13.48 -7.30 39.40
C GLU A 386 14.15 -8.66 39.16
N GLU A 387 14.44 -9.43 40.21
CA GLU A 387 14.92 -10.82 40.09
C GLU A 387 13.94 -11.70 39.32
N PHE A 388 12.62 -11.58 39.60
CA PHE A 388 11.59 -12.29 38.84
C PHE A 388 11.48 -11.81 37.38
N ALA A 389 11.67 -10.51 37.12
CA ALA A 389 11.65 -9.91 35.79
C ALA A 389 12.91 -10.24 34.95
N GLN A 390 14.00 -10.67 35.57
CA GLN A 390 15.31 -10.85 34.93
C GLN A 390 15.30 -11.67 33.62
N PRO A 391 14.51 -12.76 33.45
CA PRO A 391 14.43 -13.47 32.17
C PRO A 391 13.84 -12.63 31.03
N LEU A 392 12.93 -11.69 31.33
CA LEU A 392 12.36 -10.76 30.36
C LEU A 392 13.32 -9.61 30.06
N VAL A 393 14.01 -9.10 31.08
CA VAL A 393 15.06 -8.09 30.92
C VAL A 393 16.19 -8.63 30.04
N GLN A 394 16.61 -9.88 30.25
CA GLN A 394 17.62 -10.53 29.42
C GLN A 394 17.16 -10.67 27.96
N LEU A 395 15.94 -11.19 27.71
CA LEU A 395 15.42 -11.31 26.34
C LEU A 395 15.28 -9.95 25.64
N ALA A 396 14.87 -8.89 26.36
CA ALA A 396 14.83 -7.54 25.81
C ALA A 396 16.23 -6.97 25.52
N ALA A 397 17.22 -7.30 26.36
CA ALA A 397 18.63 -6.97 26.14
C ALA A 397 19.23 -7.74 24.95
N ASP A 398 18.92 -9.04 24.80
CA ASP A 398 19.32 -9.86 23.67
C ASP A 398 18.77 -9.28 22.36
N MET A 399 17.47 -8.96 22.31
CA MET A 399 16.84 -8.25 21.18
C MET A 399 17.45 -6.86 20.91
N ARG A 400 18.00 -6.19 21.93
CA ARG A 400 18.75 -4.94 21.75
C ARG A 400 20.14 -5.23 21.18
N GLN A 401 20.85 -6.23 21.67
CA GLN A 401 22.15 -6.64 21.14
C GLN A 401 22.03 -7.13 19.69
N GLU A 402 21.00 -7.89 19.33
CA GLU A 402 20.70 -8.24 17.93
C GLU A 402 20.54 -6.99 17.04
N ARG A 403 19.82 -5.96 17.52
CA ARG A 403 19.67 -4.69 16.79
C ARG A 403 20.98 -3.91 16.68
N ILE A 404 21.75 -3.83 17.77
CA ILE A 404 23.05 -3.14 17.79
C ILE A 404 24.05 -3.90 16.91
N GLN A 405 24.04 -5.23 16.91
CA GLN A 405 24.87 -6.06 16.04
C GLN A 405 24.42 -5.92 14.57
N ALA A 406 23.12 -5.91 14.27
CA ALA A 406 22.63 -5.62 12.92
C ALA A 406 23.07 -4.21 12.44
N LYS A 407 22.96 -3.19 13.30
CA LYS A 407 23.41 -1.81 13.03
C LYS A 407 24.93 -1.64 12.99
N SER A 408 25.71 -2.37 13.77
CA SER A 408 27.17 -2.21 13.83
C SER A 408 27.91 -3.11 12.85
N LYS A 409 27.34 -4.27 12.49
CA LYS A 409 27.75 -5.02 11.30
C LYS A 409 27.53 -4.12 10.08
N ALA A 410 26.40 -3.44 10.02
CA ALA A 410 26.11 -2.40 9.04
C ALA A 410 27.15 -1.25 9.09
N MET A 411 27.40 -0.60 10.24
CA MET A 411 28.18 0.64 10.34
C MET A 411 29.72 0.54 10.30
N ARG A 412 30.33 -0.64 10.08
CA ARG A 412 31.80 -0.78 10.03
C ARG A 412 32.38 -0.58 8.62
N PRO A 413 33.19 0.47 8.35
CA PRO A 413 34.40 0.23 7.56
C PRO A 413 35.32 -0.70 8.37
N GLU A 414 36.02 -1.60 7.69
CA GLU A 414 36.53 -2.85 8.27
C GLU A 414 37.42 -2.74 9.51
N GLN A 415 37.32 -3.76 10.38
CA GLN A 415 38.49 -4.59 10.67
C GLN A 415 38.13 -5.99 11.19
N ALA A 416 38.85 -6.98 10.66
CA ALA A 416 38.96 -8.36 11.11
C ALA A 416 37.64 -9.13 11.33
N VAL A 417 37.04 -9.61 10.23
CA VAL A 417 36.65 -11.03 10.22
C VAL A 417 37.90 -11.83 10.57
N ALA A 418 37.78 -12.86 11.42
CA ALA A 418 38.91 -13.69 11.77
C ALA A 418 39.59 -14.20 10.49
N LYS A 419 40.91 -14.06 10.39
CA LYS A 419 41.68 -14.67 9.31
C LYS A 419 41.39 -16.18 9.30
N SER A 420 40.57 -16.63 8.36
CA SER A 420 40.92 -17.86 7.66
C SER A 420 42.36 -17.69 7.17
N SER A 421 43.18 -18.72 7.25
CA SER A 421 44.59 -18.68 6.84
C SER A 421 44.75 -18.70 5.31
N GLN A 422 43.87 -18.00 4.61
CA GLN A 422 43.67 -18.01 3.16
C GLN A 422 43.24 -16.61 2.74
N ASP A 423 43.90 -16.07 1.73
CA ASP A 423 43.63 -14.71 1.22
C ASP A 423 42.21 -14.60 0.63
N PRO A 424 41.54 -13.44 0.78
CA PRO A 424 40.17 -13.26 0.32
C PRO A 424 40.07 -13.41 -1.21
N LEU A 425 39.01 -14.08 -1.66
CA LEU A 425 38.71 -14.28 -3.08
C LEU A 425 37.54 -13.41 -3.56
N VAL A 426 36.68 -12.96 -2.65
CA VAL A 426 35.53 -12.09 -2.94
C VAL A 426 35.55 -10.87 -2.02
N LEU A 427 35.62 -9.67 -2.61
CA LEU A 427 35.37 -8.42 -1.89
C LEU A 427 33.88 -8.09 -2.01
N VAL A 428 33.21 -7.87 -0.89
CA VAL A 428 31.85 -7.35 -0.86
C VAL A 428 31.91 -5.90 -0.38
N THR A 429 31.18 -4.98 -1.01
CA THR A 429 31.19 -3.58 -0.57
C THR A 429 29.85 -2.89 -0.77
N MET A 430 29.60 -1.83 -0.01
CA MET A 430 28.31 -1.14 0.00
C MET A 430 28.39 0.36 0.23
N GLY A 431 27.38 1.08 -0.29
CA GLY A 431 27.33 2.53 -0.28
C GLY A 431 26.98 3.15 1.08
N SER A 432 26.19 2.41 1.87
CA SER A 432 25.96 2.70 3.30
C SER A 432 25.76 1.42 4.09
N ASP A 433 26.00 1.53 5.39
CA ASP A 433 25.59 0.59 6.43
C ASP A 433 24.18 0.00 6.24
N SER A 434 23.20 0.82 5.88
CA SER A 434 21.81 0.43 5.63
C SER A 434 21.61 -0.65 4.57
N ASP A 435 22.60 -0.89 3.71
CA ASP A 435 22.57 -1.90 2.64
C ASP A 435 22.96 -3.30 3.15
N LEU A 436 23.64 -3.42 4.30
CA LEU A 436 24.10 -4.73 4.80
C LEU A 436 22.97 -5.74 5.09
N PRO A 437 21.82 -5.38 5.68
CA PRO A 437 20.74 -6.35 5.91
C PRO A 437 20.32 -7.07 4.63
N VAL A 438 20.41 -6.39 3.48
CA VAL A 438 20.20 -7.00 2.16
C VAL A 438 21.36 -7.91 1.75
N LEU A 439 22.62 -7.54 2.02
CA LEU A 439 23.80 -8.36 1.71
C LEU A 439 23.99 -9.59 2.61
N LYS A 440 23.42 -9.63 3.82
CA LYS A 440 23.58 -10.70 4.82
C LYS A 440 23.35 -12.10 4.23
N ALA A 441 22.26 -12.29 3.50
CA ALA A 441 21.90 -13.58 2.88
C ALA A 441 22.87 -14.02 1.77
N GLY A 442 23.67 -13.12 1.19
CA GLY A 442 24.78 -13.46 0.30
C GLY A 442 26.04 -13.86 1.07
N LEU A 443 26.38 -13.14 2.14
CA LEU A 443 27.54 -13.46 3.00
C LEU A 443 27.41 -14.84 3.66
N ASP A 444 26.20 -15.18 4.11
CA ASP A 444 25.91 -16.50 4.70
C ASP A 444 26.12 -17.63 3.66
N ILE A 445 25.79 -17.39 2.37
CA ILE A 445 26.06 -18.34 1.27
C ILE A 445 27.55 -18.45 0.95
N LEU A 446 28.30 -17.35 0.85
CA LEU A 446 29.75 -17.40 0.65
C LEU A 446 30.43 -18.20 1.78
N THR A 447 29.95 -18.03 3.01
CA THR A 447 30.41 -18.75 4.20
C THR A 447 30.04 -20.25 4.14
N GLN A 448 28.81 -20.60 3.76
CA GLN A 448 28.38 -22.00 3.56
C GLN A 448 29.24 -22.73 2.51
N PHE A 449 29.62 -22.04 1.44
CA PHE A 449 30.51 -22.58 0.40
C PHE A 449 31.99 -22.54 0.79
N GLY A 450 32.34 -21.96 1.94
CA GLY A 450 33.72 -21.81 2.40
C GLY A 450 34.58 -20.97 1.46
N VAL A 451 34.01 -19.95 0.84
CA VAL A 451 34.74 -18.95 0.05
C VAL A 451 35.35 -17.92 1.01
N PRO A 452 36.67 -17.65 0.97
CA PRO A 452 37.25 -16.51 1.69
C PRO A 452 36.72 -15.18 1.15
N TRP A 453 36.17 -14.33 2.02
CA TRP A 453 35.59 -13.04 1.64
C TRP A 453 35.90 -11.92 2.64
N GLU A 454 35.81 -10.67 2.19
CA GLU A 454 35.96 -9.44 2.97
C GLU A 454 34.79 -8.46 2.70
N VAL A 455 34.52 -7.49 3.59
CA VAL A 455 33.34 -6.61 3.55
C VAL A 455 33.69 -5.17 3.97
N ASP A 456 33.81 -4.24 3.02
CA ASP A 456 34.10 -2.82 3.33
C ASP A 456 32.97 -1.85 2.90
N ILE A 457 32.86 -0.71 3.57
CA ILE A 457 31.94 0.37 3.18
C ILE A 457 32.70 1.37 2.31
N THR A 458 32.25 1.51 1.07
CA THR A 458 32.79 2.49 0.11
C THR A 458 31.63 3.17 -0.61
N SER A 459 31.60 4.51 -0.60
CA SER A 459 30.53 5.29 -1.19
C SER A 459 31.01 6.05 -2.42
N ALA A 460 30.35 5.85 -3.56
CA ALA A 460 30.65 6.56 -4.81
C ALA A 460 30.53 8.08 -4.71
N HIS A 461 29.69 8.59 -3.79
CA HIS A 461 29.40 10.02 -3.64
C HIS A 461 30.04 10.63 -2.39
N ARG A 462 30.21 9.84 -1.31
CA ARG A 462 30.74 10.33 -0.02
C ARG A 462 32.22 10.02 0.19
N THR A 463 32.73 8.94 -0.40
CA THR A 463 34.14 8.52 -0.27
C THR A 463 34.74 8.06 -1.62
N PRO A 464 34.63 8.86 -2.70
CA PRO A 464 35.02 8.42 -4.05
C PRO A 464 36.49 8.02 -4.17
N VAL A 465 37.40 8.69 -3.45
CA VAL A 465 38.84 8.36 -3.45
C VAL A 465 39.08 6.96 -2.87
N LYS A 466 38.64 6.71 -1.63
CA LYS A 466 38.71 5.38 -0.99
C LYS A 466 38.13 4.27 -1.88
N MET A 467 36.98 4.55 -2.50
CA MET A 467 36.30 3.60 -3.39
C MET A 467 37.13 3.25 -4.64
N GLY A 468 37.79 4.24 -5.26
CA GLY A 468 38.73 4.03 -6.35
C GLY A 468 39.99 3.27 -5.93
N ASP A 469 40.56 3.62 -4.77
CA ASP A 469 41.76 2.96 -4.22
C ASP A 469 41.50 1.47 -3.94
N VAL A 470 40.38 1.16 -3.27
CA VAL A 470 39.95 -0.22 -2.95
C VAL A 470 39.70 -1.03 -4.23
N ALA A 471 39.02 -0.45 -5.22
CA ALA A 471 38.74 -1.12 -6.49
C ALA A 471 40.00 -1.39 -7.32
N THR A 472 40.93 -0.43 -7.36
CA THR A 472 42.20 -0.54 -8.09
C THR A 472 43.10 -1.61 -7.46
N ALA A 473 43.24 -1.60 -6.13
CA ALA A 473 44.09 -2.54 -5.40
C ALA A 473 43.52 -3.97 -5.30
N ALA A 474 42.23 -4.18 -5.60
CA ALA A 474 41.56 -5.47 -5.38
C ALA A 474 42.23 -6.64 -6.13
N ALA A 475 42.66 -6.43 -7.38
CA ALA A 475 43.29 -7.47 -8.20
C ALA A 475 44.65 -7.92 -7.61
N ASP A 476 45.48 -6.97 -7.20
CA ASP A 476 46.80 -7.23 -6.60
C ASP A 476 46.68 -7.88 -5.22
N ARG A 477 45.59 -7.60 -4.49
CA ARG A 477 45.24 -8.22 -3.20
C ARG A 477 44.70 -9.66 -3.33
N GLY A 478 44.63 -10.21 -4.54
CA GLY A 478 44.23 -11.60 -4.80
C GLY A 478 42.73 -11.80 -5.06
N ILE A 479 41.89 -10.78 -4.88
CA ILE A 479 40.44 -10.83 -5.13
C ILE A 479 40.17 -11.27 -6.58
N LYS A 480 39.11 -12.05 -6.78
CA LYS A 480 38.69 -12.58 -8.09
C LYS A 480 37.31 -12.10 -8.53
N VAL A 481 36.45 -11.69 -7.60
CA VAL A 481 35.11 -11.14 -7.87
C VAL A 481 34.81 -10.05 -6.85
N ILE A 482 34.16 -8.97 -7.26
CA ILE A 482 33.62 -7.95 -6.35
C ILE A 482 32.09 -8.00 -6.35
N ILE A 483 31.45 -7.95 -5.19
CA ILE A 483 30.00 -7.78 -5.05
C ILE A 483 29.74 -6.39 -4.47
N ALA A 484 29.10 -5.50 -5.21
CA ALA A 484 28.84 -4.13 -4.77
C ALA A 484 27.33 -3.89 -4.61
N ALA A 485 26.89 -3.41 -3.44
CA ALA A 485 25.49 -3.09 -3.17
C ALA A 485 25.28 -1.58 -3.00
N ALA A 486 24.20 -1.04 -3.54
CA ALA A 486 23.79 0.33 -3.23
C ALA A 486 22.29 0.54 -3.48
N GLY A 487 21.71 1.43 -2.69
CA GLY A 487 20.35 1.95 -2.84
C GLY A 487 20.31 3.38 -3.38
N GLY A 488 19.15 3.81 -3.90
CA GLY A 488 18.94 5.15 -4.45
C GLY A 488 19.61 5.32 -5.80
N ALA A 489 20.36 6.42 -5.96
CA ALA A 489 21.27 6.64 -7.09
C ALA A 489 22.50 5.72 -6.99
N ALA A 490 22.29 4.41 -7.20
CA ALA A 490 23.23 3.35 -6.89
C ALA A 490 24.37 3.22 -7.92
N HIS A 491 25.20 4.27 -8.00
CA HIS A 491 26.37 4.32 -8.88
C HIS A 491 27.55 3.47 -8.39
N LEU A 492 27.53 2.98 -7.14
CA LEU A 492 28.69 2.30 -6.54
C LEU A 492 29.21 1.12 -7.37
N PRO A 493 28.38 0.14 -7.81
CA PRO A 493 28.89 -0.99 -8.59
C PRO A 493 29.50 -0.52 -9.92
N GLY A 494 28.84 0.45 -10.56
CA GLY A 494 29.31 0.99 -11.83
C GLY A 494 30.61 1.78 -11.73
N MET A 495 30.79 2.55 -10.66
CA MET A 495 32.04 3.26 -10.39
C MET A 495 33.17 2.28 -10.08
N ILE A 496 32.94 1.26 -9.25
CA ILE A 496 33.95 0.23 -8.95
C ILE A 496 34.41 -0.48 -10.24
N SER A 497 33.47 -0.86 -11.12
CA SER A 497 33.75 -1.45 -12.43
C SER A 497 34.61 -0.57 -13.34
N ALA A 498 34.67 0.76 -13.11
CA ALA A 498 35.51 1.67 -13.88
C ALA A 498 36.96 1.73 -13.36
N TYR A 499 37.20 1.34 -12.10
CA TYR A 499 38.51 1.34 -11.44
C TYR A 499 39.16 -0.04 -11.36
N THR A 500 38.51 -1.11 -11.83
CA THR A 500 39.02 -2.49 -11.68
C THR A 500 38.79 -3.35 -12.93
N PRO A 501 39.73 -4.23 -13.31
CA PRO A 501 39.52 -5.22 -14.36
C PRO A 501 38.78 -6.48 -13.86
N LEU A 502 38.48 -6.58 -12.56
CA LEU A 502 37.80 -7.73 -11.97
C LEU A 502 36.30 -7.75 -12.31
N PRO A 503 35.66 -8.93 -12.40
CA PRO A 503 34.21 -9.05 -12.47
C PRO A 503 33.51 -8.41 -11.27
N VAL A 504 32.64 -7.44 -11.53
CA VAL A 504 31.81 -6.78 -10.51
C VAL A 504 30.35 -7.23 -10.66
N ILE A 505 29.75 -7.63 -9.54
CA ILE A 505 28.33 -8.00 -9.42
C ILE A 505 27.62 -6.94 -8.59
N GLY A 506 26.79 -6.13 -9.23
CA GLY A 506 25.94 -5.15 -8.58
C GLY A 506 24.67 -5.77 -7.99
N VAL A 507 24.40 -5.47 -6.71
CA VAL A 507 23.19 -5.82 -5.97
C VAL A 507 22.35 -4.54 -5.79
N PRO A 508 21.22 -4.40 -6.51
CA PRO A 508 20.32 -3.27 -6.32
C PRO A 508 19.63 -3.37 -4.96
N VAL A 509 19.73 -2.32 -4.14
CA VAL A 509 19.09 -2.26 -2.81
C VAL A 509 17.82 -1.43 -2.89
N LYS A 510 16.74 -1.95 -2.29
CA LYS A 510 15.42 -1.30 -2.25
C LYS A 510 15.44 0.00 -1.42
N ALA A 511 15.51 1.13 -2.10
CA ALA A 511 15.38 2.46 -1.50
C ALA A 511 13.91 2.91 -1.32
N THR A 512 13.71 3.97 -0.53
CA THR A 512 12.43 4.40 0.06
C THR A 512 11.36 4.85 -0.95
N HIS A 513 11.73 5.18 -2.19
CA HIS A 513 10.85 5.91 -3.13
C HIS A 513 10.55 5.18 -4.45
N LEU A 514 11.42 4.26 -4.89
CA LEU A 514 11.34 3.62 -6.21
C LEU A 514 11.49 2.09 -6.13
N ASP A 515 11.28 1.52 -4.94
CA ASP A 515 11.29 0.08 -4.68
C ASP A 515 12.57 -0.69 -5.09
N GLY A 516 13.67 0.04 -5.35
CA GLY A 516 14.96 -0.49 -5.83
C GLY A 516 15.12 -0.50 -7.35
N MET A 517 14.12 -0.02 -8.11
CA MET A 517 14.19 0.10 -9.57
C MET A 517 15.18 1.19 -10.02
N ASP A 518 15.29 2.28 -9.27
CA ASP A 518 16.37 3.28 -9.40
C ASP A 518 17.74 2.62 -9.34
N SER A 519 17.94 1.78 -8.32
CA SER A 519 19.21 1.08 -8.11
C SER A 519 19.44 -0.02 -9.15
N LEU A 520 18.40 -0.70 -9.60
CA LEU A 520 18.51 -1.72 -10.66
C LEU A 520 18.92 -1.08 -11.98
N LEU A 521 18.27 0.04 -12.33
CA LEU A 521 18.55 0.76 -13.57
C LEU A 521 19.93 1.41 -13.56
N SER A 522 20.37 2.01 -12.44
CA SER A 522 21.71 2.62 -12.37
C SER A 522 22.86 1.61 -12.40
N ILE A 523 22.62 0.35 -12.02
CA ILE A 523 23.62 -0.73 -12.04
C ILE A 523 23.65 -1.44 -13.40
N VAL A 524 22.49 -1.60 -14.08
CA VAL A 524 22.42 -2.29 -15.37
C VAL A 524 22.73 -1.37 -16.57
N GLN A 525 22.49 -0.05 -16.45
CA GLN A 525 22.70 0.94 -17.53
C GLN A 525 24.14 1.50 -17.52
N MET A 526 25.11 0.62 -17.70
CA MET A 526 26.52 1.00 -17.72
C MET A 526 27.02 1.51 -19.08
N PRO A 527 27.88 2.55 -19.12
CA PRO A 527 28.53 2.99 -20.35
C PRO A 527 29.39 1.88 -20.97
N ARG A 528 29.58 1.97 -22.30
CA ARG A 528 30.42 1.03 -23.05
C ARG A 528 31.84 1.00 -22.48
N GLY A 529 32.33 -0.21 -22.18
CA GLY A 529 33.65 -0.43 -21.60
C GLY A 529 33.67 -0.67 -20.09
N VAL A 530 32.54 -0.51 -19.39
CA VAL A 530 32.46 -0.65 -17.92
C VAL A 530 31.43 -1.72 -17.51
N PRO A 531 31.65 -3.02 -17.82
CA PRO A 531 30.65 -4.07 -17.65
C PRO A 531 30.40 -4.39 -16.17
N THR A 532 29.13 -4.36 -15.75
CA THR A 532 28.70 -4.75 -14.39
C THR A 532 27.62 -5.81 -14.49
N ALA A 533 27.83 -6.98 -13.88
CA ALA A 533 26.81 -8.02 -13.79
C ALA A 533 25.75 -7.58 -12.77
N THR A 534 24.46 -7.71 -13.06
CA THR A 534 23.39 -7.22 -12.17
C THR A 534 22.48 -8.37 -11.73
N VAL A 535 22.19 -8.46 -10.43
CA VAL A 535 21.21 -9.41 -9.89
C VAL A 535 19.87 -8.71 -9.61
N GLY A 536 18.83 -9.50 -9.29
CA GLY A 536 17.53 -8.94 -8.90
C GLY A 536 17.61 -8.05 -7.65
N ILE A 537 16.65 -7.14 -7.51
CA ILE A 537 16.54 -6.24 -6.35
C ILE A 537 16.53 -7.04 -5.05
N ASN A 538 17.33 -6.60 -4.07
CA ASN A 538 17.61 -7.23 -2.79
C ASN A 538 18.18 -8.66 -2.84
N ASN A 539 18.62 -9.16 -4.01
CA ASN A 539 18.96 -10.58 -4.20
C ASN A 539 20.46 -10.89 -4.04
N SER A 540 21.00 -10.60 -2.86
CA SER A 540 22.41 -10.88 -2.52
C SER A 540 22.77 -12.36 -2.54
N THR A 541 21.82 -13.26 -2.22
CA THR A 541 21.95 -14.71 -2.38
C THR A 541 22.36 -15.09 -3.80
N ASN A 542 21.70 -14.54 -4.82
CA ASN A 542 22.08 -14.82 -6.21
C ASN A 542 23.40 -14.14 -6.61
N ALA A 543 23.78 -13.02 -5.99
CA ALA A 543 25.11 -12.43 -6.23
C ALA A 543 26.24 -13.30 -5.67
N ALA A 544 26.06 -13.86 -4.47
CA ALA A 544 26.99 -14.82 -3.88
C ALA A 544 27.09 -16.10 -4.72
N LEU A 545 25.95 -16.68 -5.14
CA LEU A 545 25.94 -17.86 -6.02
C LEU A 545 26.55 -17.58 -7.40
N LEU A 546 26.39 -16.37 -7.94
CA LEU A 546 27.04 -15.96 -9.19
C LEU A 546 28.56 -15.79 -9.00
N ALA A 547 29.02 -15.19 -7.90
CA ALA A 547 30.44 -15.13 -7.56
C ALA A 547 31.06 -16.52 -7.40
N ILE A 548 30.38 -17.44 -6.69
CA ILE A 548 30.77 -18.86 -6.55
C ILE A 548 30.87 -19.55 -7.91
N ARG A 549 29.96 -19.26 -8.85
CA ARG A 549 30.02 -19.80 -10.21
C ARG A 549 31.18 -19.23 -11.04
N ILE A 550 31.48 -17.94 -10.89
CA ILE A 550 32.65 -17.32 -11.52
C ILE A 550 33.93 -17.93 -10.96
N LEU A 551 34.05 -18.08 -9.63
CA LEU A 551 35.16 -18.81 -9.00
C LEU A 551 35.23 -20.27 -9.50
N GLY A 552 34.11 -20.97 -9.55
CA GLY A 552 34.00 -22.36 -9.98
C GLY A 552 34.44 -22.61 -11.43
N ALA A 553 34.42 -21.60 -12.30
CA ALA A 553 34.96 -21.69 -13.66
C ALA A 553 36.50 -21.84 -13.69
N PHE A 554 37.19 -21.40 -12.63
CA PHE A 554 38.66 -21.44 -12.52
C PHE A 554 39.16 -22.28 -11.33
N MET A 555 38.29 -22.62 -10.38
CA MET A 555 38.60 -23.32 -9.13
C MET A 555 37.64 -24.51 -8.94
N PRO A 556 38.05 -25.74 -9.35
CA PRO A 556 37.17 -26.91 -9.37
C PRO A 556 36.48 -27.25 -8.03
N ALA A 557 37.10 -26.90 -6.90
CA ALA A 557 36.52 -27.12 -5.57
C ALA A 557 35.16 -26.40 -5.38
N TYR A 558 34.98 -25.20 -5.95
CA TYR A 558 33.70 -24.49 -5.87
C TYR A 558 32.68 -25.00 -6.90
N LEU A 559 33.14 -25.55 -8.03
CA LEU A 559 32.27 -26.22 -9.00
C LEU A 559 31.61 -27.47 -8.40
N GLU A 560 32.37 -28.32 -7.71
CA GLU A 560 31.82 -29.51 -7.05
C GLU A 560 30.90 -29.15 -5.88
N LYS A 561 31.23 -28.14 -5.06
CA LYS A 561 30.30 -27.62 -4.04
C LYS A 561 29.00 -27.08 -4.65
N MET A 562 29.07 -26.42 -5.81
CA MET A 562 27.88 -25.92 -6.53
C MET A 562 27.02 -27.06 -7.08
N LYS A 563 27.61 -28.14 -7.58
CA LYS A 563 26.88 -29.37 -7.95
C LYS A 563 26.19 -29.99 -6.73
N GLY A 564 26.91 -30.15 -5.62
CA GLY A 564 26.36 -30.65 -4.35
C GLY A 564 25.14 -29.85 -3.90
N TYR A 565 25.27 -28.52 -3.82
CA TYR A 565 24.16 -27.62 -3.48
C TYR A 565 22.95 -27.72 -4.43
N GLN A 566 23.16 -27.99 -5.72
CA GLN A 566 22.06 -28.23 -6.66
C GLN A 566 21.36 -29.58 -6.42
N THR A 567 22.11 -30.62 -6.09
CA THR A 567 21.57 -31.92 -5.67
C THR A 567 20.81 -31.80 -4.35
N ASP A 568 21.39 -31.15 -3.34
CA ASP A 568 20.79 -30.92 -2.02
C ASP A 568 19.45 -30.17 -2.11
N ILE A 569 19.32 -29.18 -3.01
CA ILE A 569 18.04 -28.52 -3.28
C ILE A 569 17.01 -29.53 -3.82
N GLY A 570 17.41 -30.39 -4.75
CA GLY A 570 16.56 -31.47 -5.28
C GLY A 570 16.14 -32.46 -4.19
N GLU A 571 17.08 -32.87 -3.34
CA GLU A 571 16.83 -33.80 -2.22
C GLU A 571 15.99 -33.16 -1.10
N GLN A 572 16.14 -31.87 -0.81
CA GLN A 572 15.26 -31.16 0.13
C GLN A 572 13.84 -31.01 -0.39
N VAL A 573 13.66 -30.78 -1.70
CA VAL A 573 12.33 -30.78 -2.34
C VAL A 573 11.73 -32.18 -2.32
N ASN A 574 12.49 -33.21 -2.71
CA ASN A 574 12.05 -34.60 -2.68
C ASN A 574 11.77 -35.11 -1.26
N GLY A 575 12.59 -34.74 -0.27
CA GLY A 575 12.42 -35.10 1.15
C GLY A 575 11.31 -34.31 1.85
N LYS A 576 10.91 -33.14 1.35
CA LYS A 576 9.64 -32.49 1.70
C LYS A 576 8.46 -33.25 1.09
N ALA A 577 8.56 -33.65 -0.19
CA ALA A 577 7.53 -34.44 -0.88
C ALA A 577 7.36 -35.86 -0.30
N THR A 578 8.42 -36.51 0.19
CA THR A 578 8.33 -37.83 0.84
C THR A 578 7.72 -37.72 2.24
N ARG A 579 8.09 -36.71 3.04
CA ARG A 579 7.36 -36.42 4.30
C ARG A 579 5.88 -36.10 4.06
N LEU A 580 5.54 -35.42 2.95
CA LEU A 580 4.15 -35.18 2.53
C LEU A 580 3.39 -36.46 2.10
N ARG A 581 4.10 -37.54 1.77
CA ARG A 581 3.54 -38.84 1.34
C ARG A 581 3.45 -39.87 2.47
N GLU A 582 4.37 -39.81 3.43
CA GLU A 582 4.49 -40.77 4.54
C GLU A 582 3.77 -40.34 5.82
N SER A 583 3.36 -39.07 5.91
CA SER A 583 2.57 -38.55 7.02
C SER A 583 1.19 -38.10 6.54
N ASP A 584 0.17 -38.34 7.35
CA ASP A 584 -1.19 -37.84 7.08
C ASP A 584 -1.17 -36.31 6.94
N VAL A 585 -1.99 -35.77 6.04
CA VAL A 585 -1.96 -34.35 5.66
C VAL A 585 -2.25 -33.46 6.86
N GLU A 586 -3.16 -33.87 7.76
CA GLU A 586 -3.39 -33.13 9.01
C GLU A 586 -2.19 -33.19 9.96
N SER A 587 -1.45 -34.31 10.00
CA SER A 587 -0.25 -34.44 10.83
C SER A 587 0.94 -33.64 10.29
N TYR A 588 1.13 -33.58 8.96
CA TYR A 588 2.13 -32.72 8.33
C TYR A 588 1.78 -31.23 8.55
N LEU A 589 0.51 -30.88 8.35
CA LEU A 589 0.00 -29.54 8.64
C LEU A 589 0.06 -29.23 10.14
N ALA A 590 -0.10 -30.18 11.06
CA ALA A 590 0.05 -29.97 12.51
C ALA A 590 1.52 -29.78 12.93
N GLN A 591 2.45 -30.47 12.26
CA GLN A 591 3.89 -30.21 12.39
C GLN A 591 4.25 -28.80 11.88
N MET A 592 3.55 -28.29 10.86
CA MET A 592 3.66 -26.88 10.43
C MET A 592 2.84 -25.88 11.28
N LYS A 593 1.72 -26.30 11.89
CA LYS A 593 0.78 -25.48 12.69
C LYS A 593 1.06 -25.49 14.21
N LYS A 594 2.24 -25.96 14.65
CA LYS A 594 2.70 -25.71 16.03
C LYS A 594 2.99 -24.22 16.33
N GLY A 595 2.72 -23.32 15.39
CA GLY A 595 2.40 -21.92 15.65
C GLY A 595 0.95 -21.56 15.28
N VAL A 596 0.27 -20.88 16.21
CA VAL A 596 -1.03 -20.15 16.08
C VAL A 596 -2.35 -20.97 16.27
N PRO A 597 -3.12 -20.71 17.36
CA PRO A 597 -4.51 -21.16 17.53
C PRO A 597 -5.57 -20.09 17.12
N SER A 598 -6.81 -20.53 16.89
CA SER A 598 -7.95 -19.74 16.38
C SER A 598 -9.03 -19.39 17.42
N LYS A 599 -10.05 -18.62 17.04
CA LYS A 599 -11.25 -18.29 17.84
C LYS A 599 -12.56 -18.52 17.03
N SER A 600 -13.69 -18.57 17.73
CA SER A 600 -14.92 -19.32 17.36
C SER A 600 -16.15 -18.49 16.98
N GLU A 601 -17.12 -19.11 16.28
CA GLU A 601 -18.49 -18.60 16.03
C GLU A 601 -19.43 -18.56 17.25
N LEU A 602 -20.56 -17.85 17.08
CA LEU A 602 -21.73 -17.70 17.95
C LEU A 602 -23.05 -17.87 17.13
N PRO A 603 -24.13 -18.44 17.71
CA PRO A 603 -25.48 -18.41 17.14
C PRO A 603 -26.41 -17.35 17.80
N ALA A 604 -27.66 -17.23 17.30
CA ALA A 604 -28.53 -16.05 17.46
C ALA A 604 -29.93 -16.35 18.07
N MET A 605 -30.78 -15.29 18.15
CA MET A 605 -32.20 -15.16 18.57
C MET A 605 -32.40 -14.37 19.87
N SER A 606 -33.53 -13.72 20.19
CA SER A 606 -34.56 -12.93 19.46
C SER A 606 -35.58 -12.44 20.51
N THR A 607 -36.31 -11.32 20.30
CA THR A 607 -37.72 -11.07 20.74
C THR A 607 -38.15 -9.61 20.53
N SER A 608 -39.46 -9.35 20.63
CA SER A 608 -40.19 -8.22 20.05
C SER A 608 -41.03 -7.43 21.07
N VAL A 609 -41.39 -6.19 20.72
CA VAL A 609 -42.52 -5.44 21.33
C VAL A 609 -43.32 -4.71 20.24
N GLN A 610 -44.65 -4.72 20.32
CA GLN A 610 -45.59 -4.10 19.36
C GLN A 610 -46.56 -3.11 20.04
N SER A 611 -47.28 -2.35 19.19
CA SER A 611 -48.57 -1.64 19.42
C SER A 611 -48.49 -0.23 20.03
N ASN A 612 -49.43 0.72 19.88
CA ASN A 612 -50.58 0.95 18.96
C ASN A 612 -51.14 2.39 19.20
N VAL A 613 -51.99 3.04 18.37
CA VAL A 613 -52.22 3.06 16.90
C VAL A 613 -53.12 4.28 16.57
N SER A 614 -52.91 5.00 15.46
CA SER A 614 -54.00 5.74 14.77
C SER A 614 -53.64 6.18 13.34
N GLN A 615 -54.52 5.84 12.39
CA GLN A 615 -54.50 6.07 10.93
C GLN A 615 -54.97 7.53 10.57
N PRO A 616 -55.10 8.00 9.29
CA PRO A 616 -55.17 7.23 8.03
C PRO A 616 -54.61 7.84 6.72
N LEU A 617 -54.90 7.11 5.63
CA LEU A 617 -55.02 7.47 4.20
C LEU A 617 -53.82 7.27 3.26
N SER A 618 -54.18 6.78 2.08
CA SER A 618 -53.40 6.00 1.12
C SER A 618 -53.09 6.76 -0.17
N HIS A 619 -51.94 6.48 -0.80
CA HIS A 619 -51.82 6.52 -2.28
C HIS A 619 -50.64 5.64 -2.77
N PRO A 620 -50.55 5.34 -4.08
CA PRO A 620 -50.59 3.96 -4.60
C PRO A 620 -49.21 3.29 -4.73
N HIS A 621 -48.14 3.87 -4.17
CA HIS A 621 -46.77 3.40 -4.37
C HIS A 621 -46.49 2.00 -3.79
N LEU A 622 -47.27 1.55 -2.81
CA LEU A 622 -47.11 0.22 -2.20
C LEU A 622 -47.50 -0.93 -3.15
N GLN A 623 -48.31 -0.70 -4.19
CA GLN A 623 -48.55 -1.71 -5.25
C GLN A 623 -47.36 -1.91 -6.20
N LEU A 624 -46.34 -1.03 -6.15
CA LEU A 624 -45.06 -1.25 -6.85
C LEU A 624 -44.06 -2.06 -6.01
N LEU A 625 -44.42 -2.39 -4.76
CA LEU A 625 -43.63 -3.22 -3.84
C LEU A 625 -44.19 -4.64 -3.71
N ASP A 626 -45.11 -5.02 -4.60
CA ASP A 626 -45.69 -6.36 -4.61
C ASP A 626 -44.65 -7.40 -5.06
N ASN A 627 -44.19 -8.21 -4.11
CA ASN A 627 -43.01 -9.07 -4.27
C ASN A 627 -43.24 -10.30 -5.18
N GLU A 628 -44.40 -10.45 -5.81
CA GLU A 628 -44.60 -11.43 -6.88
C GLU A 628 -43.87 -11.03 -8.19
N ALA A 629 -43.70 -9.73 -8.44
CA ALA A 629 -42.87 -9.25 -9.56
C ALA A 629 -41.37 -9.61 -9.39
N GLY A 630 -40.93 -9.85 -8.14
CA GLY A 630 -39.55 -10.22 -7.80
C GLY A 630 -39.11 -11.59 -8.33
N LYS A 631 -40.04 -12.48 -8.68
CA LYS A 631 -39.74 -13.78 -9.30
C LYS A 631 -39.78 -13.78 -10.84
N GLN A 632 -40.36 -12.76 -11.48
CA GLN A 632 -40.62 -12.77 -12.93
C GLN A 632 -39.51 -12.14 -13.82
N ASN A 633 -38.32 -11.84 -13.29
CA ASN A 633 -37.20 -11.31 -14.10
C ASN A 633 -35.80 -11.81 -13.68
N ALA A 634 -35.71 -12.88 -12.89
CA ALA A 634 -34.43 -13.32 -12.31
C ALA A 634 -33.39 -13.73 -13.37
N VAL A 635 -33.82 -14.24 -14.54
CA VAL A 635 -32.91 -14.95 -15.46
C VAL A 635 -32.23 -14.06 -16.50
N GLY A 636 -32.88 -12.95 -16.90
CA GLY A 636 -32.28 -11.95 -17.80
C GLY A 636 -31.06 -11.23 -17.21
N ALA A 637 -30.83 -11.34 -15.90
CA ALA A 637 -29.75 -10.70 -15.15
C ALA A 637 -28.45 -11.53 -15.06
N TYR A 638 -28.46 -12.82 -15.40
CA TYR A 638 -27.26 -13.65 -15.25
C TYR A 638 -26.22 -13.38 -16.36
N PRO A 639 -24.95 -13.14 -16.04
CA PRO A 639 -23.91 -12.76 -17.01
C PRO A 639 -23.45 -13.93 -17.89
N ILE A 640 -23.49 -15.16 -17.40
CA ILE A 640 -23.09 -16.37 -18.14
C ILE A 640 -24.10 -17.49 -17.88
N PHE A 641 -24.45 -18.24 -18.92
CA PHE A 641 -25.40 -19.35 -18.82
C PHE A 641 -25.13 -20.47 -19.83
N THR A 642 -25.56 -21.69 -19.53
CA THR A 642 -25.42 -22.85 -20.43
C THR A 642 -26.57 -22.96 -21.44
N HIS A 643 -26.43 -23.81 -22.47
CA HIS A 643 -27.49 -24.02 -23.45
C HIS A 643 -28.79 -24.57 -22.87
N HIS A 644 -28.72 -25.47 -21.88
CA HIS A 644 -29.93 -26.00 -21.23
C HIS A 644 -30.72 -24.90 -20.49
N VAL A 645 -30.04 -23.87 -19.98
CA VAL A 645 -30.69 -22.66 -19.45
C VAL A 645 -31.39 -21.93 -20.60
N GLU A 646 -30.68 -21.64 -21.68
CA GLU A 646 -31.25 -20.96 -22.86
C GLU A 646 -32.49 -21.66 -23.44
N GLU A 647 -32.45 -22.99 -23.57
CA GLU A 647 -33.49 -23.79 -24.21
C GLU A 647 -34.78 -23.85 -23.37
N LYS A 648 -34.66 -24.15 -22.06
CA LYS A 648 -35.82 -24.31 -21.16
C LYS A 648 -36.47 -22.98 -20.75
N LEU A 649 -35.82 -21.84 -20.98
CA LEU A 649 -36.36 -20.53 -20.59
C LEU A 649 -37.56 -20.09 -21.44
N PRO A 650 -38.62 -19.55 -20.80
CA PRO A 650 -39.70 -18.84 -21.49
C PRO A 650 -39.16 -17.76 -22.42
N LYS A 651 -39.77 -17.58 -23.60
CA LYS A 651 -39.31 -16.59 -24.61
C LYS A 651 -39.28 -15.15 -24.08
N SER A 652 -40.10 -14.84 -23.06
CA SER A 652 -40.15 -13.56 -22.34
C SER A 652 -38.96 -13.32 -21.41
N GLU A 653 -38.32 -14.37 -20.90
CA GLU A 653 -37.27 -14.30 -19.86
C GLU A 653 -35.86 -14.51 -20.42
N ARG A 654 -35.73 -14.90 -21.70
CA ARG A 654 -34.42 -15.04 -22.36
C ARG A 654 -33.72 -13.69 -22.49
N PRO A 655 -32.41 -13.59 -22.22
CA PRO A 655 -31.65 -12.35 -22.35
C PRO A 655 -31.87 -11.67 -23.72
N ALA A 656 -32.02 -10.34 -23.70
CA ALA A 656 -32.24 -9.56 -24.90
C ALA A 656 -31.03 -9.62 -25.86
N GLN A 657 -29.81 -9.62 -25.31
CA GLN A 657 -28.56 -9.72 -26.08
C GLN A 657 -27.56 -10.70 -25.46
N TYR A 658 -27.13 -11.73 -26.19
CA TYR A 658 -26.15 -12.74 -25.73
C TYR A 658 -25.44 -13.42 -26.91
N GLY A 659 -24.21 -13.91 -26.70
CA GLY A 659 -23.44 -14.63 -27.71
C GLY A 659 -22.61 -15.79 -27.17
N LEU A 660 -22.19 -16.71 -28.04
CA LEU A 660 -21.45 -17.92 -27.65
C LEU A 660 -20.01 -17.60 -27.23
N LEU A 661 -19.68 -17.92 -25.97
CA LEU A 661 -18.35 -17.73 -25.38
C LEU A 661 -17.44 -18.96 -25.59
N GLY A 662 -17.99 -20.17 -25.46
CA GLY A 662 -17.23 -21.41 -25.53
C GLY A 662 -18.07 -22.64 -25.15
N CYS A 663 -17.41 -23.69 -24.69
CA CYS A 663 -18.06 -24.89 -24.15
C CYS A 663 -17.53 -25.26 -22.76
N ASN A 664 -18.42 -25.73 -21.88
CA ASN A 664 -18.06 -26.36 -20.61
C ASN A 664 -17.51 -27.77 -20.88
N ILE A 665 -16.29 -28.06 -20.43
CA ILE A 665 -15.62 -29.36 -20.57
C ILE A 665 -15.41 -30.07 -19.22
N SER A 666 -16.12 -29.64 -18.17
CA SER A 666 -16.00 -30.17 -16.81
C SER A 666 -16.73 -31.51 -16.57
N ARG A 667 -17.39 -32.08 -17.59
CA ARG A 667 -17.98 -33.42 -17.59
C ARG A 667 -17.43 -34.23 -18.77
N PRO A 668 -16.91 -35.46 -18.56
CA PRO A 668 -16.69 -36.41 -19.66
C PRO A 668 -18.03 -36.80 -20.29
N ALA A 669 -18.04 -37.05 -21.60
CA ALA A 669 -19.20 -37.63 -22.28
C ALA A 669 -19.44 -39.07 -21.79
N GLU A 670 -20.68 -39.42 -21.48
CA GLU A 670 -21.05 -40.78 -21.04
C GLU A 670 -21.07 -41.74 -22.25
N SER A 671 -19.95 -42.44 -22.45
CA SER A 671 -19.77 -43.58 -23.36
C SER A 671 -19.91 -43.30 -24.88
N PRO A 672 -18.98 -43.78 -25.72
CA PRO A 672 -19.04 -43.59 -27.18
C PRO A 672 -20.02 -44.59 -27.83
N SER A 673 -21.32 -44.48 -27.57
CA SER A 673 -22.33 -45.18 -28.38
C SER A 673 -22.56 -44.44 -29.71
N HIS A 674 -22.49 -45.15 -30.83
CA HIS A 674 -22.61 -44.57 -32.18
C HIS A 674 -24.01 -43.99 -32.47
N SER A 675 -24.27 -42.73 -32.07
CA SER A 675 -25.23 -41.86 -32.77
C SER A 675 -25.08 -40.37 -32.40
N ILE A 676 -24.89 -39.53 -33.43
CA ILE A 676 -25.04 -38.05 -33.44
C ILE A 676 -24.13 -37.25 -32.48
N VAL A 677 -22.85 -37.15 -32.86
CA VAL A 677 -21.82 -36.27 -32.24
C VAL A 677 -22.27 -34.79 -32.03
N GLY A 678 -23.24 -34.31 -32.82
CA GLY A 678 -23.74 -32.93 -32.72
C GLY A 678 -24.63 -32.63 -31.50
N VAL A 679 -25.36 -33.60 -30.95
CA VAL A 679 -26.36 -33.33 -29.89
C VAL A 679 -25.69 -33.18 -28.52
N GLU A 680 -24.68 -33.99 -28.21
CA GLU A 680 -23.87 -33.85 -26.98
C GLU A 680 -23.06 -32.54 -26.97
N GLN A 681 -22.54 -32.11 -28.13
CA GLN A 681 -21.81 -30.84 -28.23
C GLN A 681 -22.69 -29.62 -27.99
N LEU A 682 -23.97 -29.64 -28.42
CA LEU A 682 -24.93 -28.57 -28.13
C LEU A 682 -25.11 -28.36 -26.62
N LYS A 683 -25.25 -29.46 -25.86
CA LYS A 683 -25.47 -29.46 -24.41
C LYS A 683 -24.34 -28.82 -23.57
N THR A 684 -23.14 -28.70 -24.14
CA THR A 684 -21.98 -28.09 -23.46
C THR A 684 -21.78 -26.60 -23.75
N ARG A 685 -22.53 -26.02 -24.70
CA ARG A 685 -22.37 -24.61 -25.11
C ARG A 685 -22.62 -23.63 -23.95
N LEU A 686 -21.79 -22.60 -23.88
CA LEU A 686 -21.78 -21.56 -22.85
C LEU A 686 -21.92 -20.17 -23.50
N PHE A 687 -22.90 -19.40 -23.03
CA PHE A 687 -23.25 -18.08 -23.56
C PHE A 687 -22.89 -16.96 -22.58
N TYR A 688 -22.48 -15.82 -23.13
CA TYR A 688 -22.25 -14.58 -22.42
C TYR A 688 -23.42 -13.62 -22.68
N ASN A 689 -24.09 -13.17 -21.61
CA ASN A 689 -25.14 -12.17 -21.65
C ASN A 689 -24.52 -10.78 -21.78
N VAL A 690 -24.59 -10.21 -22.98
CA VAL A 690 -24.05 -8.88 -23.28
C VAL A 690 -24.81 -7.80 -22.51
N SER A 691 -26.06 -8.03 -22.10
CA SER A 691 -26.86 -7.00 -21.40
C SER A 691 -26.58 -6.92 -19.90
N ALA A 692 -26.21 -8.01 -19.24
CA ALA A 692 -26.02 -8.06 -17.79
C ALA A 692 -24.72 -7.39 -17.30
N PRO A 693 -24.72 -6.81 -16.08
CA PRO A 693 -23.49 -6.55 -15.33
C PRO A 693 -22.81 -7.89 -15.01
N THR A 694 -21.49 -7.93 -15.15
CA THR A 694 -20.67 -9.13 -14.93
C THR A 694 -19.51 -8.78 -14.01
N SER A 695 -19.07 -9.75 -13.22
CA SER A 695 -17.70 -9.80 -12.71
C SER A 695 -17.18 -11.21 -12.95
N THR A 696 -16.39 -11.36 -14.00
CA THR A 696 -15.95 -12.67 -14.52
C THR A 696 -14.44 -12.68 -14.68
N PHE A 697 -13.79 -13.70 -14.13
CA PHE A 697 -12.37 -13.96 -14.36
C PHE A 697 -12.21 -15.18 -15.28
N ILE A 698 -11.41 -15.04 -16.32
CA ILE A 698 -11.05 -16.11 -17.26
C ILE A 698 -9.54 -16.33 -17.13
N CYS A 699 -9.16 -17.51 -16.63
CA CYS A 699 -7.80 -17.83 -16.22
C CYS A 699 -7.22 -18.93 -17.11
N GLY A 700 -6.20 -18.62 -17.92
CA GLY A 700 -5.61 -19.53 -18.88
C GLY A 700 -4.12 -19.84 -18.64
N SER A 701 -3.66 -20.99 -19.13
CA SER A 701 -2.22 -21.30 -19.22
C SER A 701 -1.51 -20.38 -20.22
N GLN A 702 -0.18 -20.27 -20.16
CA GLN A 702 0.57 -19.44 -21.11
C GLN A 702 0.35 -19.96 -22.55
N GLY A 703 -0.01 -19.07 -23.48
CA GLY A 703 -0.33 -19.43 -24.87
C GLY A 703 -1.78 -19.88 -25.13
N SER A 704 -2.65 -20.00 -24.13
CA SER A 704 -4.04 -20.43 -24.32
C SER A 704 -4.98 -19.40 -25.00
N GLY A 705 -4.47 -18.24 -25.45
CA GLY A 705 -5.19 -17.31 -26.35
C GLY A 705 -5.94 -16.13 -25.68
N LYS A 706 -5.21 -15.23 -25.00
CA LYS A 706 -5.79 -13.99 -24.40
C LYS A 706 -6.57 -13.15 -25.41
N SER A 707 -5.89 -12.71 -26.46
CA SER A 707 -6.46 -11.81 -27.48
C SER A 707 -7.51 -12.52 -28.35
N HIS A 708 -7.49 -13.87 -28.44
CA HIS A 708 -8.58 -14.66 -29.01
C HIS A 708 -9.83 -14.61 -28.13
N THR A 709 -9.68 -14.73 -26.81
CA THR A 709 -10.77 -14.62 -25.82
C THR A 709 -11.37 -13.21 -25.86
N LEU A 710 -10.52 -12.18 -25.88
CA LEU A 710 -10.95 -10.78 -26.03
C LEU A 710 -11.71 -10.56 -27.35
N SER A 711 -11.18 -11.09 -28.46
CA SER A 711 -11.83 -11.00 -29.78
C SER A 711 -13.16 -11.73 -29.84
N THR A 712 -13.31 -12.85 -29.11
CA THR A 712 -14.58 -13.59 -29.00
C THR A 712 -15.64 -12.78 -28.22
N LEU A 713 -15.24 -12.07 -27.17
CA LEU A 713 -16.14 -11.16 -26.44
C LEU A 713 -16.54 -9.96 -27.29
N LEU A 714 -15.60 -9.37 -28.04
CA LEU A 714 -15.86 -8.31 -29.01
C LEU A 714 -16.80 -8.80 -30.12
N GLU A 715 -16.58 -9.99 -30.68
CA GLU A 715 -17.47 -10.62 -31.67
C GLU A 715 -18.90 -10.70 -31.15
N ASN A 716 -19.09 -11.20 -29.91
CA ASN A 716 -20.41 -11.33 -29.30
C ASN A 716 -21.15 -10.00 -29.08
N CYS A 717 -20.41 -8.88 -28.97
CA CYS A 717 -20.97 -7.55 -28.78
C CYS A 717 -21.19 -6.77 -30.09
N LEU A 718 -20.52 -7.18 -31.18
CA LEU A 718 -20.50 -6.46 -32.45
C LEU A 718 -21.20 -7.20 -33.60
N ILE A 719 -21.31 -8.54 -33.53
CA ILE A 719 -21.74 -9.38 -34.65
C ILE A 719 -22.94 -10.28 -34.26
N PRO A 720 -24.10 -10.16 -34.94
CA PRO A 720 -25.17 -11.16 -34.82
C PRO A 720 -24.76 -12.46 -35.54
N SER A 721 -25.11 -13.61 -34.97
CA SER A 721 -24.77 -14.94 -35.53
C SER A 721 -25.89 -15.96 -35.28
N LYS A 722 -25.76 -17.19 -35.78
CA LYS A 722 -26.76 -18.25 -35.50
C LYS A 722 -26.78 -18.67 -34.02
N ALA A 723 -25.65 -18.51 -33.32
CA ALA A 723 -25.50 -18.81 -31.90
C ALA A 723 -25.45 -17.54 -31.01
N ASN A 724 -25.99 -16.43 -31.50
CA ASN A 724 -26.01 -15.15 -30.82
C ASN A 724 -27.35 -14.44 -31.11
N LYS A 725 -27.97 -13.85 -30.09
CA LYS A 725 -29.04 -12.88 -30.24
C LYS A 725 -28.47 -11.49 -29.95
N LEU A 726 -28.36 -10.61 -30.94
CA LEU A 726 -27.84 -9.25 -30.78
C LEU A 726 -28.77 -8.27 -31.50
N VAL A 727 -29.74 -7.71 -30.76
CA VAL A 727 -30.77 -6.80 -31.31
C VAL A 727 -30.16 -5.45 -31.71
N HIS A 728 -29.25 -4.93 -30.87
CA HIS A 728 -28.52 -3.69 -31.08
C HIS A 728 -27.02 -3.93 -30.87
N PRO A 729 -26.22 -3.98 -31.97
CA PRO A 729 -24.77 -4.04 -31.89
C PRO A 729 -24.18 -2.85 -31.14
N LEU A 730 -23.18 -3.11 -30.30
CA LEU A 730 -22.49 -2.08 -29.51
C LEU A 730 -21.48 -1.30 -30.38
N ALA A 731 -20.96 -0.20 -29.85
CA ALA A 731 -19.73 0.43 -30.33
C ALA A 731 -18.54 -0.04 -29.47
N GLY A 732 -17.45 -0.46 -30.11
CA GLY A 732 -16.24 -0.95 -29.45
C GLY A 732 -15.08 0.04 -29.53
N LEU A 733 -14.36 0.21 -28.43
CA LEU A 733 -13.08 0.93 -28.33
C LEU A 733 -12.02 -0.02 -27.77
N VAL A 734 -10.92 -0.24 -28.49
CA VAL A 734 -9.78 -1.06 -28.04
C VAL A 734 -8.54 -0.16 -27.88
N PHE A 735 -7.88 -0.25 -26.74
CA PHE A 735 -6.55 0.32 -26.52
C PHE A 735 -5.49 -0.77 -26.69
N HIS A 736 -4.59 -0.56 -27.66
CA HIS A 736 -3.51 -1.48 -28.00
C HIS A 736 -2.19 -0.72 -28.11
N TYR A 737 -1.13 -1.28 -27.53
CA TYR A 737 0.20 -0.74 -27.55
C TYR A 737 1.20 -1.90 -27.46
N ASP A 738 2.07 -2.03 -28.46
CA ASP A 738 3.21 -2.94 -28.42
C ASP A 738 4.53 -2.18 -28.22
N THR A 739 5.48 -2.82 -27.55
CA THR A 739 6.85 -2.33 -27.38
C THR A 739 7.80 -2.91 -28.42
N PHE A 740 7.44 -4.02 -29.07
CA PHE A 740 8.29 -4.76 -30.01
C PHE A 740 7.93 -4.45 -31.47
N ILE A 741 8.23 -3.21 -31.89
CA ILE A 741 7.97 -2.72 -33.26
C ILE A 741 9.30 -2.37 -33.91
N SER A 742 9.51 -2.79 -35.15
CA SER A 742 10.58 -2.27 -36.01
C SER A 742 9.99 -1.60 -37.25
N ASP A 743 10.76 -0.78 -37.97
CA ASP A 743 10.32 -0.16 -39.23
C ASP A 743 9.93 -1.19 -40.33
N THR A 744 10.30 -2.44 -40.10
CA THR A 744 10.19 -3.61 -40.99
C THR A 744 9.24 -4.69 -40.46
N GLY A 745 8.69 -4.57 -39.25
CA GLY A 745 7.99 -5.67 -38.59
C GLY A 745 7.03 -5.25 -37.46
N GLY A 746 5.85 -5.87 -37.47
CA GLY A 746 4.82 -5.74 -36.45
C GLY A 746 3.62 -6.63 -36.81
N MET A 747 2.79 -6.94 -35.81
CA MET A 747 1.55 -7.70 -35.97
C MET A 747 0.35 -6.78 -35.75
N PRO A 748 -0.78 -6.96 -36.46
CA PRO A 748 -1.99 -6.19 -36.19
C PRO A 748 -2.58 -6.61 -34.83
N CYS A 749 -3.27 -5.69 -34.16
CA CYS A 749 -4.09 -6.04 -33.00
C CYS A 749 -5.10 -7.12 -33.39
N GLU A 750 -5.14 -8.22 -32.63
CA GLU A 750 -5.95 -9.41 -32.94
C GLU A 750 -7.44 -9.08 -33.13
N ALA A 751 -7.96 -8.07 -32.41
CA ALA A 751 -9.34 -7.61 -32.56
C ALA A 751 -9.66 -7.12 -34.00
N ALA A 752 -8.68 -6.62 -34.73
CA ALA A 752 -8.86 -6.06 -36.07
C ALA A 752 -9.33 -7.07 -37.12
N TYR A 753 -8.96 -8.35 -36.96
CA TYR A 753 -9.43 -9.45 -37.80
C TYR A 753 -10.96 -9.61 -37.80
N LEU A 754 -11.70 -8.98 -36.87
CA LEU A 754 -13.17 -8.93 -36.91
C LEU A 754 -13.71 -8.22 -38.17
N SER A 755 -12.88 -7.40 -38.83
CA SER A 755 -13.17 -6.78 -40.13
C SER A 755 -13.43 -7.80 -41.25
N SER A 756 -13.02 -9.07 -41.07
CA SER A 756 -13.36 -10.20 -41.96
C SER A 756 -14.87 -10.44 -42.08
N HIS A 757 -15.68 -9.95 -41.14
CA HIS A 757 -17.15 -10.01 -41.23
C HIS A 757 -17.76 -8.73 -41.83
N PRO A 758 -18.73 -8.81 -42.77
CA PRO A 758 -19.32 -7.61 -43.43
C PRO A 758 -20.02 -6.62 -42.49
N ALA A 759 -20.53 -7.08 -41.35
CA ALA A 759 -21.22 -6.23 -40.38
C ALA A 759 -20.28 -5.39 -39.51
N VAL A 760 -18.97 -5.67 -39.48
CA VAL A 760 -18.00 -4.93 -38.66
C VAL A 760 -17.19 -3.98 -39.52
N LYS A 761 -17.12 -2.72 -39.08
CA LYS A 761 -16.18 -1.73 -39.62
C LYS A 761 -15.09 -1.48 -38.60
N VAL A 762 -13.84 -1.75 -38.97
CA VAL A 762 -12.69 -1.52 -38.09
C VAL A 762 -11.99 -0.24 -38.52
N GLN A 763 -11.91 0.72 -37.60
CA GLN A 763 -11.11 1.94 -37.74
C GLN A 763 -9.89 1.80 -36.83
N VAL A 764 -8.69 2.00 -37.37
CA VAL A 764 -7.46 2.05 -36.60
C VAL A 764 -6.99 3.50 -36.56
N LEU A 765 -6.89 4.06 -35.35
CA LEU A 765 -6.32 5.37 -35.08
C LEU A 765 -4.93 5.17 -34.52
N CYS A 766 -3.89 5.68 -35.19
CA CYS A 766 -2.51 5.48 -34.76
C CYS A 766 -1.70 6.77 -34.65
N ALA A 767 -0.54 6.67 -34.00
CA ALA A 767 0.41 7.77 -33.90
C ALA A 767 0.74 8.33 -35.30
N PRO A 768 0.65 9.67 -35.52
CA PRO A 768 0.94 10.24 -36.83
C PRO A 768 2.38 10.02 -37.31
N SER A 769 3.32 9.85 -36.38
CA SER A 769 4.71 9.46 -36.61
C SER A 769 4.86 8.06 -37.21
N ASN A 770 3.89 7.14 -37.05
CA ASN A 770 3.99 5.74 -37.50
C ASN A 770 2.93 5.30 -38.53
N ILE A 771 2.15 6.23 -39.09
CA ILE A 771 1.01 5.93 -39.97
C ILE A 771 1.34 4.99 -41.14
N ARG A 772 2.50 5.16 -41.80
CA ARG A 772 2.94 4.30 -42.91
C ARG A 772 3.32 2.89 -42.49
N HIS A 773 3.71 2.66 -41.25
CA HIS A 773 4.00 1.32 -40.73
C HIS A 773 2.70 0.61 -40.37
N ILE A 774 1.83 1.26 -39.60
CA ILE A 774 0.52 0.70 -39.22
C ILE A 774 -0.33 0.42 -40.46
N GLN A 775 -0.30 1.28 -41.49
CA GLN A 775 -0.91 0.97 -42.78
C GLN A 775 -0.38 -0.34 -43.39
N ARG A 776 0.95 -0.56 -43.41
CA ARG A 776 1.57 -1.81 -43.92
C ARG A 776 1.20 -3.05 -43.09
N VAL A 777 1.10 -2.91 -41.77
CA VAL A 777 0.72 -4.00 -40.85
C VAL A 777 -0.73 -4.44 -41.13
N TYR A 778 -1.66 -3.48 -41.26
CA TYR A 778 -3.09 -3.74 -41.37
C TYR A 778 -3.61 -3.87 -42.82
N GLN A 779 -2.83 -3.55 -43.87
CA GLN A 779 -3.26 -3.55 -45.28
C GLN A 779 -3.83 -4.89 -45.77
N HIS A 780 -3.42 -5.99 -45.15
CA HIS A 780 -3.83 -7.35 -45.51
C HIS A 780 -5.25 -7.70 -45.00
N LEU A 781 -5.84 -6.84 -44.16
CA LEU A 781 -7.16 -7.07 -43.56
C LEU A 781 -8.26 -6.35 -44.37
N PRO A 782 -9.33 -7.06 -44.79
CA PRO A 782 -10.43 -6.44 -45.52
C PRO A 782 -11.19 -5.47 -44.63
N ARG A 783 -11.67 -4.34 -45.18
CA ARG A 783 -12.52 -3.34 -44.47
C ARG A 783 -11.89 -2.70 -43.21
N VAL A 784 -10.56 -2.74 -43.05
CA VAL A 784 -9.86 -1.90 -42.07
C VAL A 784 -9.57 -0.52 -42.67
N THR A 785 -9.84 0.55 -41.93
CA THR A 785 -9.44 1.91 -42.30
C THR A 785 -8.44 2.44 -41.28
N VAL A 786 -7.18 2.63 -41.69
CA VAL A 786 -6.12 3.20 -40.83
C VAL A 786 -6.03 4.71 -41.05
N LYS A 787 -6.03 5.48 -39.96
CA LYS A 787 -5.88 6.95 -39.97
C LYS A 787 -4.93 7.43 -38.86
N GLU A 788 -4.44 8.65 -39.02
CA GLU A 788 -3.74 9.37 -37.96
C GLU A 788 -4.72 9.73 -36.82
N LEU A 789 -4.32 9.52 -35.57
CA LEU A 789 -5.02 10.09 -34.42
C LEU A 789 -4.78 11.62 -34.42
N ARG A 790 -5.83 12.38 -34.73
CA ARG A 790 -5.81 13.85 -34.79
C ARG A 790 -6.85 14.48 -33.88
N ILE A 791 -6.37 15.13 -32.83
CA ILE A 791 -7.18 15.85 -31.82
C ILE A 791 -7.45 17.27 -32.32
N ASN A 792 -8.71 17.70 -32.33
CA ASN A 792 -9.06 19.10 -32.62
C ASN A 792 -9.01 19.95 -31.34
N GLN A 793 -8.79 21.26 -31.46
CA GLN A 793 -8.96 22.17 -30.31
C GLN A 793 -10.37 22.14 -29.72
N SER A 794 -11.41 21.80 -30.49
CA SER A 794 -12.77 21.57 -29.98
C SER A 794 -12.88 20.36 -29.06
N ASP A 795 -11.95 19.41 -29.20
CA ASP A 795 -11.85 18.20 -28.38
C ASP A 795 -11.06 18.47 -27.09
N LEU A 796 -10.42 19.63 -26.97
CA LEU A 796 -9.74 20.08 -25.76
C LEU A 796 -10.69 20.88 -24.86
N ASN A 797 -10.56 20.67 -23.55
CA ASN A 797 -11.29 21.41 -22.53
C ASN A 797 -10.42 21.58 -21.27
N THR A 798 -10.84 22.41 -20.33
CA THR A 798 -10.10 22.68 -19.08
C THR A 798 -9.63 21.41 -18.38
N ARG A 799 -10.47 20.36 -18.32
CA ARG A 799 -10.12 19.09 -17.68
C ARG A 799 -9.07 18.33 -18.48
N ARG A 800 -9.28 18.10 -19.78
CA ARG A 800 -8.32 17.40 -20.64
C ARG A 800 -6.96 18.10 -20.69
N MET A 801 -6.95 19.43 -20.70
CA MET A 801 -5.72 20.22 -20.62
C MET A 801 -5.01 20.07 -19.27
N LEU A 802 -5.76 20.05 -18.15
CA LEU A 802 -5.17 19.74 -16.85
C LEU A 802 -4.63 18.30 -16.81
N ASP A 803 -5.41 17.30 -17.23
CA ASP A 803 -5.03 15.88 -17.25
C ASP A 803 -3.79 15.62 -18.15
N LEU A 804 -3.60 16.41 -19.23
CA LEU A 804 -2.43 16.38 -20.11
C LEU A 804 -1.18 17.05 -19.54
N MET A 805 -1.35 18.17 -18.82
CA MET A 805 -0.26 18.98 -18.28
C MET A 805 0.11 18.55 -16.86
N ALA A 806 -0.74 17.77 -16.18
CA ALA A 806 -0.53 17.30 -14.82
C ALA A 806 0.52 16.18 -14.77
N VAL A 807 1.78 16.57 -14.57
CA VAL A 807 2.79 15.66 -14.03
C VAL A 807 2.58 15.58 -12.51
N SER A 808 2.05 14.46 -12.00
CA SER A 808 2.42 14.08 -10.63
C SER A 808 3.87 13.64 -10.66
N SER A 809 4.72 14.34 -9.92
CA SER A 809 6.11 13.95 -9.78
C SER A 809 6.17 12.57 -9.10
N ILE A 810 6.75 11.59 -9.79
CA ILE A 810 7.09 10.29 -9.21
C ILE A 810 8.28 10.51 -8.27
N GLN A 811 8.05 11.17 -7.14
CA GLN A 811 8.99 11.44 -6.03
C GLN A 811 8.38 12.32 -4.89
N GLY A 812 7.06 12.28 -4.66
CA GLY A 812 6.47 12.95 -3.48
C GLY A 812 6.61 14.48 -3.45
N GLY A 813 6.90 15.11 -4.60
CA GLY A 813 6.95 16.56 -4.73
C GLY A 813 5.55 17.15 -4.81
N GLY A 814 5.39 18.36 -4.28
CA GLY A 814 4.17 19.13 -4.48
C GLY A 814 3.85 19.35 -5.96
N MET A 815 2.61 19.76 -6.24
CA MET A 815 2.12 20.12 -7.57
C MET A 815 3.16 20.96 -8.33
N PRO A 816 3.59 20.58 -9.55
CA PRO A 816 4.61 21.33 -10.27
C PRO A 816 4.23 22.80 -10.39
N LEU A 817 5.16 23.70 -10.10
CA LEU A 817 4.86 25.14 -9.97
C LEU A 817 4.24 25.74 -11.25
N TYR A 818 4.59 25.23 -12.43
CA TYR A 818 3.97 25.61 -13.70
C TYR A 818 2.47 25.25 -13.77
N LEU A 819 2.04 24.19 -13.09
CA LEU A 819 0.67 23.69 -13.15
C LEU A 819 -0.31 24.61 -12.42
N HIS A 820 0.16 25.40 -11.44
CA HIS A 820 -0.63 26.50 -10.87
C HIS A 820 -0.90 27.61 -11.91
N VAL A 821 0.11 27.96 -12.71
CA VAL A 821 -0.01 28.97 -13.78
C VAL A 821 -0.94 28.47 -14.89
N VAL A 822 -0.76 27.22 -15.34
CA VAL A 822 -1.67 26.54 -16.28
C VAL A 822 -3.10 26.50 -15.75
N SER A 823 -3.30 26.16 -14.47
CA SER A 823 -4.62 26.11 -13.83
C SER A 823 -5.31 27.49 -13.77
N ARG A 824 -4.55 28.57 -13.51
CA ARG A 824 -5.07 29.95 -13.55
C ARG A 824 -5.51 30.31 -14.96
N ILE A 825 -4.64 30.15 -15.96
CA ILE A 825 -4.95 30.46 -17.37
C ILE A 825 -6.18 29.68 -17.84
N LEU A 826 -6.26 28.37 -17.57
CA LEU A 826 -7.39 27.55 -17.98
C LEU A 826 -8.71 27.93 -17.25
N ARG A 827 -8.63 28.49 -16.04
CA ARG A 827 -9.79 29.06 -15.32
C ARG A 827 -10.24 30.38 -15.97
N ASP A 828 -9.32 31.28 -16.26
CA ASP A 828 -9.63 32.59 -16.86
C ASP A 828 -10.20 32.40 -18.28
N MET A 829 -9.62 31.51 -19.08
CA MET A 829 -10.18 31.09 -20.36
C MET A 829 -11.58 30.48 -20.21
N ARG A 830 -11.83 29.68 -19.16
CA ARG A 830 -13.15 29.08 -18.93
C ARG A 830 -14.21 30.12 -18.57
N ILE A 831 -13.84 31.17 -17.83
CA ILE A 831 -14.72 32.30 -17.53
C ILE A 831 -15.07 33.03 -18.83
N THR A 832 -14.08 33.33 -19.68
CA THR A 832 -14.31 33.96 -20.99
C THR A 832 -15.27 33.13 -21.84
N GLN A 833 -15.02 31.82 -21.98
CA GLN A 833 -15.89 30.90 -22.73
C GLN A 833 -17.35 30.91 -22.27
N GLN A 834 -17.61 31.05 -20.96
CA GLN A 834 -18.96 31.13 -20.42
C GLN A 834 -19.66 32.46 -20.73
N GLN A 835 -18.91 33.54 -20.94
CA GLN A 835 -19.43 34.85 -21.31
C GLN A 835 -19.67 34.99 -22.82
N THR A 836 -18.86 34.31 -23.64
CA THR A 836 -18.88 34.40 -25.12
C THR A 836 -19.53 33.20 -25.82
N ASP A 837 -19.93 32.17 -25.08
CA ASP A 837 -20.36 30.85 -25.59
C ASP A 837 -19.37 30.23 -26.61
N SER A 838 -18.07 30.49 -26.41
CA SER A 838 -17.02 30.01 -27.31
C SER A 838 -16.37 28.72 -26.83
N ILE A 839 -15.83 27.93 -27.78
CA ILE A 839 -15.07 26.70 -27.49
C ILE A 839 -13.64 27.01 -27.01
N PHE A 840 -12.86 25.97 -26.71
CA PHE A 840 -11.45 26.09 -26.36
C PHE A 840 -10.60 26.53 -27.57
N ASP A 841 -9.69 27.47 -27.34
CA ASP A 841 -8.74 27.99 -28.33
C ASP A 841 -7.31 27.75 -27.84
N TYR A 842 -6.61 26.85 -28.52
CA TYR A 842 -5.24 26.46 -28.16
C TYR A 842 -4.22 27.58 -28.41
N LYS A 843 -4.43 28.43 -29.43
CA LYS A 843 -3.55 29.56 -29.73
C LYS A 843 -3.67 30.63 -28.64
N ALA A 844 -4.88 30.90 -28.18
CA ALA A 844 -5.12 31.79 -27.03
C ALA A 844 -4.47 31.25 -25.74
N PHE A 845 -4.56 29.93 -25.49
CA PHE A 845 -3.86 29.27 -24.37
C PHE A 845 -2.34 29.44 -24.46
N LYS A 846 -1.73 29.11 -25.61
CA LYS A 846 -0.27 29.24 -25.82
C LYS A 846 0.20 30.69 -25.65
N THR A 847 -0.53 31.65 -26.26
CA THR A 847 -0.26 33.09 -26.09
C THR A 847 -0.42 33.59 -24.65
N ALA A 848 -1.24 32.93 -23.83
CA ALA A 848 -1.34 33.23 -22.40
C ALA A 848 -0.13 32.67 -21.62
N ILE A 849 0.31 31.43 -21.92
CA ILE A 849 1.52 30.83 -21.34
C ILE A 849 2.77 31.64 -21.69
N ASP A 850 2.92 32.05 -22.96
CA ASP A 850 4.09 32.82 -23.44
C ASP A 850 4.22 34.23 -22.81
N LYS A 851 3.16 34.72 -22.15
CA LYS A 851 3.16 36.01 -21.41
C LYS A 851 3.57 35.87 -19.95
N GLU A 852 3.68 34.65 -19.44
CA GLU A 852 4.01 34.39 -18.04
C GLU A 852 5.52 34.27 -17.84
N SER A 853 6.01 34.81 -16.72
CA SER A 853 7.42 34.71 -16.32
C SER A 853 7.73 33.35 -15.68
N LEU A 854 7.58 32.27 -16.45
CA LEU A 854 8.00 30.93 -16.04
C LEU A 854 9.54 30.81 -16.07
N THR A 855 10.10 30.13 -15.09
CA THR A 855 11.55 29.81 -15.05
C THR A 855 11.90 28.72 -16.07
N GLU A 856 13.16 28.65 -16.50
CA GLU A 856 13.62 27.64 -17.46
C GLU A 856 13.31 26.19 -17.01
N GLY A 857 13.52 25.89 -15.72
CA GLY A 857 13.17 24.59 -15.13
C GLY A 857 11.65 24.30 -15.01
N GLN A 858 10.80 25.32 -15.17
CA GLN A 858 9.34 25.15 -15.27
C GLN A 858 8.87 25.04 -16.73
N LEU A 859 9.55 25.73 -17.65
CA LEU A 859 9.23 25.73 -19.08
C LEU A 859 9.54 24.38 -19.73
N VAL A 860 10.71 23.78 -19.49
CA VAL A 860 11.13 22.56 -20.20
C VAL A 860 10.15 21.38 -20.03
N PRO A 861 9.67 21.02 -18.81
CA PRO A 861 8.71 19.92 -18.66
C PRO A 861 7.33 20.22 -19.26
N LEU A 862 6.89 21.48 -19.16
CA LEU A 862 5.63 21.95 -19.75
C LEU A 862 5.70 21.89 -21.28
N GLN A 863 6.81 22.36 -21.86
CA GLN A 863 7.05 22.36 -23.30
C GLN A 863 7.06 20.94 -23.87
N GLN A 864 7.70 19.97 -23.22
CA GLN A 864 7.68 18.55 -23.66
C GLN A 864 6.25 17.97 -23.73
N ARG A 865 5.38 18.31 -22.77
CA ARG A 865 3.96 17.89 -22.77
C ARG A 865 3.17 18.61 -23.87
N LEU A 866 3.43 19.89 -24.12
CA LEU A 866 2.82 20.66 -25.21
C LEU A 866 3.27 20.17 -26.59
N GLU A 867 4.55 19.90 -26.80
CA GLU A 867 5.09 19.32 -28.04
C GLU A 867 4.50 17.94 -28.34
N THR A 868 4.35 17.12 -27.29
CA THR A 868 3.66 15.81 -27.39
C THR A 868 2.21 16.01 -27.85
N LEU A 869 1.45 16.92 -27.22
CA LEU A 869 0.08 17.24 -27.63
C LEU A 869 0.01 17.79 -29.08
N GLU A 870 0.85 18.76 -29.41
CA GLU A 870 0.90 19.40 -30.73
C GLU A 870 1.20 18.41 -31.85
N SER A 871 2.01 17.37 -31.58
CA SER A 871 2.29 16.30 -32.55
C SER A 871 1.04 15.49 -32.94
N PHE A 872 0.05 15.39 -32.03
CA PHE A 872 -1.26 14.74 -32.22
C PHE A 872 -2.40 15.71 -32.55
N MET A 873 -2.19 17.02 -32.51
CA MET A 873 -3.22 18.00 -32.90
C MET A 873 -3.36 18.15 -34.42
N VAL A 874 -4.45 18.80 -34.87
CA VAL A 874 -4.61 19.23 -36.27
C VAL A 874 -3.59 20.32 -36.60
N ARG A 875 -2.76 20.12 -37.64
CA ARG A 875 -1.59 20.98 -37.94
C ARG A 875 -1.92 22.46 -38.18
N SER A 876 -3.11 22.79 -38.68
CA SER A 876 -3.54 24.18 -38.87
C SER A 876 -3.86 24.92 -37.56
N GLN A 877 -3.96 24.21 -36.43
CA GLN A 877 -4.27 24.76 -35.11
C GLN A 877 -3.01 24.97 -34.23
N THR A 878 -1.84 24.48 -34.67
CA THR A 878 -0.58 24.54 -33.89
C THR A 878 0.46 25.53 -34.44
N VAL A 879 0.34 25.93 -35.71
CA VAL A 879 1.29 26.88 -36.34
C VAL A 879 0.95 28.33 -35.99
N MET A 880 1.91 29.03 -35.37
CA MET A 880 1.90 30.49 -35.29
C MET A 880 2.49 31.09 -36.57
N GLU A 881 1.73 31.89 -37.30
CA GLU A 881 2.25 32.66 -38.44
C GLU A 881 3.22 33.74 -37.96
N ASN A 882 4.48 33.67 -38.38
CA ASN A 882 5.49 34.69 -38.12
C ASN A 882 5.12 36.01 -38.83
N PRO A 883 5.03 37.17 -38.13
CA PRO A 883 4.72 38.46 -38.75
C PRO A 883 5.80 39.00 -39.72
N SER A 884 6.97 38.37 -39.82
CA SER A 884 8.20 38.93 -40.40
C SER A 884 8.83 38.11 -41.53
N GLY A 885 8.03 37.41 -42.34
CA GLY A 885 8.52 36.59 -43.46
C GLY A 885 7.77 36.80 -44.78
N LYS A 886 8.30 37.64 -45.68
CA LYS A 886 7.79 37.74 -47.05
C LYS A 886 8.29 36.56 -47.91
N SER A 887 7.51 35.49 -48.00
CA SER A 887 7.68 34.46 -49.05
C SER A 887 6.38 34.27 -49.83
N LYS A 888 6.39 34.69 -51.10
CA LYS A 888 5.30 34.43 -52.05
C LYS A 888 5.40 33.00 -52.58
N GLU A 889 4.50 32.11 -52.17
CA GLU A 889 4.18 30.92 -52.96
C GLU A 889 2.68 30.81 -53.24
N LYS A 890 2.33 30.86 -54.53
CA LYS A 890 0.99 30.54 -55.02
C LYS A 890 0.89 29.01 -55.12
N SER A 891 0.21 28.38 -54.17
CA SER A 891 -0.16 26.96 -54.27
C SER A 891 -1.68 26.79 -54.34
N LYS A 892 -2.13 25.79 -55.09
CA LYS A 892 -3.53 25.64 -55.56
C LYS A 892 -4.44 25.14 -54.44
N LYS A 893 -5.70 25.62 -54.43
CA LYS A 893 -6.80 24.98 -53.69
C LYS A 893 -7.02 23.54 -54.18
N LYS A 894 -6.35 22.58 -53.55
CA LYS A 894 -6.92 21.26 -53.28
C LYS A 894 -7.49 21.31 -51.87
N THR A 895 -8.76 20.92 -51.73
CA THR A 895 -9.41 20.74 -50.42
C THR A 895 -8.83 19.51 -49.75
N ASP A 896 -7.71 19.71 -49.06
CA ASP A 896 -7.00 18.63 -48.39
C ASP A 896 -7.80 18.21 -47.14
N LYS A 897 -8.17 16.92 -47.08
CA LYS A 897 -9.03 16.33 -46.03
C LYS A 897 -8.36 16.24 -44.65
N THR A 898 -7.18 16.85 -44.51
CA THR A 898 -6.31 16.91 -43.33
C THR A 898 -6.66 18.05 -42.36
N THR A 899 -7.78 18.76 -42.61
CA THR A 899 -8.18 20.00 -41.92
C THR A 899 -9.30 19.82 -40.87
N GLN A 900 -9.76 18.60 -40.62
CA GLN A 900 -10.75 18.27 -39.58
C GLN A 900 -10.19 17.20 -38.64
N GLY A 901 -10.55 17.29 -37.35
CA GLY A 901 -10.20 16.26 -36.35
C GLY A 901 -11.03 14.99 -36.56
N GLU A 902 -10.66 13.91 -35.87
CA GLU A 902 -11.38 12.64 -36.00
C GLU A 902 -12.76 12.69 -35.35
N SER A 903 -13.76 12.16 -36.04
CA SER A 903 -15.14 12.10 -35.55
C SER A 903 -15.31 10.92 -34.59
N TRP A 904 -15.66 11.22 -33.34
CA TRP A 904 -15.92 10.23 -32.28
C TRP A 904 -17.36 9.70 -32.24
N VAL A 905 -18.20 10.07 -33.21
CA VAL A 905 -19.61 9.64 -33.29
C VAL A 905 -19.74 8.11 -33.27
N LEU A 906 -20.60 7.61 -32.39
CA LEU A 906 -20.78 6.17 -32.17
C LEU A 906 -21.70 5.54 -33.23
N HIS A 907 -21.26 4.42 -33.80
CA HIS A 907 -22.04 3.59 -34.69
C HIS A 907 -22.03 2.13 -34.19
N GLY A 908 -23.20 1.46 -34.19
CA GLY A 908 -23.30 0.06 -33.81
C GLY A 908 -22.57 -0.83 -34.82
N GLY A 909 -21.79 -1.80 -34.33
CA GLY A 909 -20.94 -2.67 -35.15
C GLY A 909 -19.64 -1.99 -35.62
N GLN A 910 -19.34 -0.77 -35.16
CA GLN A 910 -18.02 -0.16 -35.36
C GLN A 910 -17.08 -0.56 -34.23
N LEU A 911 -15.84 -0.90 -34.60
CA LEU A 911 -14.73 -1.13 -33.71
C LEU A 911 -13.63 -0.10 -34.00
N THR A 912 -13.37 0.78 -33.05
CA THR A 912 -12.25 1.73 -33.09
C THR A 912 -11.10 1.15 -32.27
N ILE A 913 -9.96 0.91 -32.91
CA ILE A 913 -8.72 0.48 -32.27
C ILE A 913 -7.80 1.70 -32.22
N VAL A 914 -7.44 2.15 -31.02
CA VAL A 914 -6.39 3.14 -30.85
C VAL A 914 -5.08 2.39 -30.67
N ASP A 915 -4.29 2.35 -31.73
CA ASP A 915 -3.04 1.60 -31.82
C ASP A 915 -1.87 2.59 -31.74
N LEU A 916 -1.36 2.79 -30.53
CA LEU A 916 -0.26 3.72 -30.26
C LEU A 916 1.12 3.06 -30.34
N SER A 917 1.19 1.88 -30.96
CA SER A 917 2.42 1.15 -31.27
C SER A 917 3.34 1.99 -32.17
N CYS A 918 4.24 2.76 -31.56
CA CYS A 918 5.15 3.66 -32.24
C CYS A 918 6.47 3.83 -31.44
N PRO A 919 7.65 3.74 -32.08
CA PRO A 919 8.94 4.00 -31.44
C PRO A 919 9.09 5.40 -30.81
N CYS A 920 8.25 6.37 -31.23
CA CYS A 920 8.24 7.74 -30.71
C CYS A 920 7.17 7.98 -29.63
N VAL A 921 6.44 6.96 -29.16
CA VAL A 921 5.38 7.09 -28.15
C VAL A 921 5.70 6.16 -26.98
N THR A 922 5.91 6.75 -25.79
CA THR A 922 6.14 5.97 -24.56
C THR A 922 4.84 5.40 -23.99
N ALA A 923 4.94 4.45 -23.07
CA ALA A 923 3.79 3.87 -22.38
C ALA A 923 2.99 4.94 -21.60
N GLU A 924 3.66 5.93 -21.02
CA GLU A 924 3.08 7.04 -20.26
C GLU A 924 2.28 7.95 -21.20
N ALA A 925 2.89 8.37 -22.32
CA ALA A 925 2.22 9.17 -23.33
C ALA A 925 1.03 8.43 -23.96
N ALA A 926 1.16 7.11 -24.16
CA ALA A 926 0.05 6.26 -24.59
C ALA A 926 -1.08 6.25 -23.55
N CYS A 927 -0.78 6.18 -22.25
CA CYS A 927 -1.79 6.26 -21.18
C CYS A 927 -2.54 7.61 -21.17
N SER A 928 -1.85 8.75 -21.30
CA SER A 928 -2.51 10.07 -21.36
C SER A 928 -3.40 10.17 -22.61
N LEU A 929 -2.92 9.71 -23.77
CA LEU A 929 -3.68 9.70 -25.02
C LEU A 929 -4.88 8.75 -24.97
N PHE A 930 -4.74 7.55 -24.38
CA PHE A 930 -5.85 6.63 -24.15
C PHE A 930 -6.90 7.25 -23.22
N ASN A 931 -6.49 7.99 -22.18
CA ASN A 931 -7.43 8.68 -21.29
C ASN A 931 -8.27 9.75 -22.02
N ILE A 932 -7.65 10.49 -22.95
CA ILE A 932 -8.37 11.43 -23.83
C ILE A 932 -9.35 10.70 -24.75
N CYS A 933 -8.90 9.61 -25.40
CA CYS A 933 -9.75 8.80 -26.27
C CYS A 933 -10.94 8.20 -25.51
N LEU A 934 -10.72 7.73 -24.28
CA LEU A 934 -11.76 7.24 -23.37
C LEU A 934 -12.79 8.34 -23.07
N SER A 935 -12.32 9.52 -22.69
CA SER A 935 -13.17 10.69 -22.42
C SER A 935 -13.99 11.10 -23.66
N LEU A 936 -13.37 11.17 -24.85
CA LEU A 936 -14.04 11.56 -26.10
C LEU A 936 -15.11 10.56 -26.55
N PHE A 937 -14.83 9.26 -26.38
CA PHE A 937 -15.77 8.17 -26.65
C PHE A 937 -16.98 8.18 -25.69
N LEU A 938 -16.78 8.58 -24.43
CA LEU A 938 -17.82 8.60 -23.40
C LEU A 938 -18.71 9.85 -23.44
N GLU A 939 -18.17 11.01 -23.82
CA GLU A 939 -18.92 12.28 -23.95
C GLU A 939 -19.96 12.28 -25.09
N GLN A 940 -19.88 11.30 -26.00
CA GLN A 940 -20.91 11.11 -27.03
C GLN A 940 -22.29 10.86 -26.39
N LYS A 941 -23.37 11.01 -27.16
CA LYS A 941 -24.71 10.66 -26.68
C LYS A 941 -24.82 9.13 -26.48
N ALA A 942 -25.42 8.71 -25.37
CA ALA A 942 -25.53 7.30 -24.97
C ALA A 942 -26.73 6.57 -25.63
N THR A 943 -26.87 6.71 -26.96
CA THR A 943 -27.95 6.07 -27.74
C THR A 943 -27.62 4.62 -28.13
N ILE A 944 -26.37 4.19 -27.97
CA ILE A 944 -25.86 2.87 -28.32
C ILE A 944 -24.99 2.37 -27.17
N GLY A 945 -25.08 1.08 -26.84
CA GLY A 945 -24.23 0.46 -25.82
C GLY A 945 -22.75 0.47 -26.18
N ARG A 946 -21.88 0.55 -25.17
CA ARG A 946 -20.44 0.78 -25.34
C ARG A 946 -19.62 -0.35 -24.72
N LEU A 947 -18.49 -0.63 -25.34
CA LEU A 947 -17.50 -1.59 -24.87
C LEU A 947 -16.10 -0.98 -24.99
N VAL A 948 -15.40 -0.86 -23.87
CA VAL A 948 -13.99 -0.46 -23.79
C VAL A 948 -13.17 -1.71 -23.47
N ALA A 949 -12.12 -1.95 -24.24
CA ALA A 949 -11.27 -3.11 -24.14
C ALA A 949 -9.80 -2.68 -24.04
N LEU A 950 -9.10 -3.19 -23.02
CA LEU A 950 -7.66 -2.99 -22.86
C LEU A 950 -6.96 -4.28 -23.28
N ASP A 951 -6.29 -4.24 -24.44
CA ASP A 951 -5.55 -5.38 -24.99
C ASP A 951 -4.08 -5.31 -24.55
N GLU A 952 -3.50 -6.46 -24.19
CA GLU A 952 -2.15 -6.59 -23.62
C GLU A 952 -1.79 -5.49 -22.57
N ALA A 953 -2.71 -5.16 -21.66
CA ALA A 953 -2.63 -3.95 -20.80
C ALA A 953 -1.31 -3.78 -20.03
N HIS A 954 -0.75 -4.87 -19.50
CA HIS A 954 0.60 -4.93 -18.90
C HIS A 954 1.74 -4.30 -19.71
N LYS A 955 1.61 -4.10 -21.03
CA LYS A 955 2.61 -3.43 -21.89
C LYS A 955 2.63 -1.91 -21.74
N TYR A 956 1.55 -1.29 -21.26
CA TYR A 956 1.45 0.18 -21.10
C TYR A 956 0.95 0.65 -19.74
N MET A 957 0.15 -0.16 -19.04
CA MET A 957 -0.29 0.15 -17.68
C MET A 957 0.78 -0.28 -16.66
N ASN A 958 1.71 0.63 -16.38
CA ASN A 958 2.76 0.53 -15.38
C ASN A 958 2.43 1.39 -14.13
N ASP A 959 3.36 1.53 -13.18
CA ASP A 959 3.13 2.33 -11.96
C ASP A 959 3.19 3.87 -12.17
N SER A 960 3.25 4.36 -13.42
CA SER A 960 3.33 5.80 -13.72
C SER A 960 2.08 6.59 -13.31
N SER A 961 2.29 7.90 -13.10
CA SER A 961 1.23 8.89 -12.89
C SER A 961 0.15 8.88 -13.98
N ASP A 962 0.57 8.78 -15.24
CA ASP A 962 -0.33 8.75 -16.39
C ASP A 962 -1.16 7.46 -16.41
N SER A 963 -0.56 6.31 -16.04
CA SER A 963 -1.28 5.04 -15.89
C SER A 963 -2.23 5.02 -14.69
N GLN A 964 -1.85 5.63 -13.56
CA GLN A 964 -2.74 5.82 -12.41
C GLN A 964 -3.95 6.68 -12.79
N THR A 965 -3.75 7.77 -13.53
CA THR A 965 -4.83 8.66 -14.02
C THR A 965 -5.79 7.92 -14.96
N LEU A 966 -5.27 7.11 -15.89
CA LEU A 966 -6.07 6.22 -16.74
C LEU A 966 -6.82 5.17 -15.91
N THR A 967 -6.16 4.58 -14.90
CA THR A 967 -6.77 3.60 -13.97
C THR A 967 -7.95 4.20 -13.22
N GLU A 968 -7.80 5.37 -12.59
CA GLU A 968 -8.87 6.04 -11.85
C GLU A 968 -10.05 6.41 -12.77
N SER A 969 -9.76 6.83 -13.99
CA SER A 969 -10.78 7.14 -15.01
C SER A 969 -11.55 5.88 -15.40
N LEU A 970 -10.88 4.75 -15.64
CA LEU A 970 -11.53 3.45 -15.90
C LEU A 970 -12.35 2.96 -14.70
N LEU A 971 -11.85 3.12 -13.47
CA LEU A 971 -12.58 2.78 -12.24
C LEU A 971 -13.86 3.61 -12.09
N SER A 972 -13.83 4.89 -12.45
CA SER A 972 -15.01 5.76 -12.48
C SER A 972 -16.04 5.28 -13.50
N VAL A 973 -15.60 4.93 -14.72
CA VAL A 973 -16.45 4.37 -15.78
C VAL A 973 -17.12 3.06 -15.34
N ILE A 974 -16.36 2.17 -14.70
CA ILE A 974 -16.84 0.90 -14.17
C ILE A 974 -17.91 1.09 -13.08
N ARG A 975 -17.70 2.04 -12.16
CA ARG A 975 -18.69 2.38 -11.11
C ARG A 975 -19.98 2.95 -11.72
N LEU A 976 -19.87 3.68 -12.84
CA LEU A 976 -20.99 4.29 -13.55
C LEU A 976 -21.52 3.46 -14.74
N GLN A 977 -21.10 2.18 -14.87
CA GLN A 977 -21.34 1.35 -16.06
C GLN A 977 -22.83 1.27 -16.50
N ARG A 978 -23.76 1.25 -15.54
CA ARG A 978 -25.21 1.23 -15.81
C ARG A 978 -25.74 2.55 -16.38
N HIS A 979 -25.23 3.69 -15.91
CA HIS A 979 -25.62 5.02 -16.39
C HIS A 979 -24.97 5.37 -17.73
N LEU A 980 -23.73 4.93 -17.95
CA LEU A 980 -22.96 5.19 -19.17
C LEU A 980 -23.19 4.14 -20.28
N GLY A 981 -23.92 3.06 -19.99
CA GLY A 981 -24.12 1.93 -20.91
C GLY A 981 -22.81 1.22 -21.33
N THR A 982 -21.73 1.40 -20.57
CA THR A 982 -20.35 1.05 -20.94
C THR A 982 -19.84 -0.15 -20.15
N ARG A 983 -19.24 -1.12 -20.83
CA ARG A 983 -18.53 -2.27 -20.22
C ARG A 983 -17.02 -2.09 -20.38
N VAL A 984 -16.24 -2.57 -19.40
CA VAL A 984 -14.77 -2.53 -19.46
C VAL A 984 -14.23 -3.96 -19.36
N VAL A 985 -13.48 -4.38 -20.39
CA VAL A 985 -12.83 -5.69 -20.47
C VAL A 985 -11.32 -5.50 -20.44
N LEU A 986 -10.63 -6.29 -19.63
CA LEU A 986 -9.19 -6.20 -19.42
C LEU A 986 -8.49 -7.51 -19.83
N SER A 987 -7.51 -7.42 -20.73
CA SER A 987 -6.64 -8.52 -21.16
C SER A 987 -5.21 -8.23 -20.71
N THR A 988 -4.62 -9.08 -19.86
CA THR A 988 -3.28 -8.81 -19.27
C THR A 988 -2.47 -10.05 -18.92
N GLN A 989 -1.17 -9.88 -18.62
CA GLN A 989 -0.24 -10.92 -18.17
C GLN A 989 0.49 -10.46 -16.90
N GLU A 990 0.47 -11.29 -15.84
CA GLU A 990 1.11 -10.98 -14.55
C GLU A 990 0.64 -9.63 -13.93
N PRO A 991 0.93 -9.30 -12.65
CA PRO A 991 0.31 -8.16 -11.98
C PRO A 991 1.19 -6.90 -12.10
N THR A 992 1.27 -6.31 -13.30
CA THR A 992 1.72 -4.91 -13.47
C THR A 992 0.56 -3.91 -13.45
N VAL A 993 -0.67 -4.40 -13.63
CA VAL A 993 -1.90 -3.59 -13.61
C VAL A 993 -2.45 -3.48 -12.18
N SER A 994 -2.93 -2.30 -11.80
CA SER A 994 -3.48 -2.02 -10.46
C SER A 994 -4.52 -3.07 -10.01
N PRO A 995 -4.38 -3.70 -8.83
CA PRO A 995 -5.35 -4.66 -8.31
C PRO A 995 -6.76 -4.12 -8.19
N LYS A 996 -6.92 -2.81 -7.93
CA LYS A 996 -8.24 -2.15 -7.87
C LYS A 996 -9.01 -2.27 -9.18
N LEU A 997 -8.32 -2.28 -10.32
CA LEU A 997 -8.92 -2.43 -11.65
C LEU A 997 -9.34 -3.88 -11.91
N LEU A 998 -8.59 -4.85 -11.38
CA LEU A 998 -8.93 -6.27 -11.43
C LEU A 998 -10.23 -6.56 -10.68
N ASP A 999 -10.35 -6.04 -9.45
CA ASP A 999 -11.52 -6.28 -8.57
C ASP A 999 -12.85 -5.77 -9.15
N LEU A 1000 -12.81 -4.76 -10.04
CA LEU A 1000 -14.00 -4.04 -10.50
C LEU A 1000 -14.34 -4.24 -11.99
N CYS A 1001 -13.38 -4.63 -12.84
CA CYS A 1001 -13.62 -4.84 -14.27
C CYS A 1001 -14.75 -5.84 -14.59
N SER A 1002 -15.46 -5.61 -15.70
CA SER A 1002 -16.61 -6.42 -16.12
C SER A 1002 -16.19 -7.86 -16.45
N ILE A 1003 -15.07 -7.99 -17.18
CA ILE A 1003 -14.38 -9.27 -17.44
C ILE A 1003 -12.88 -9.03 -17.38
N VAL A 1004 -12.16 -9.91 -16.68
CA VAL A 1004 -10.70 -9.93 -16.61
C VAL A 1004 -10.17 -11.24 -17.22
N ILE A 1005 -9.34 -11.12 -18.26
CA ILE A 1005 -8.67 -12.23 -18.93
C ILE A 1005 -7.19 -12.21 -18.49
N VAL A 1006 -6.78 -13.27 -17.79
CA VAL A 1006 -5.44 -13.38 -17.19
C VAL A 1006 -4.83 -14.70 -17.62
N HIS A 1007 -3.70 -14.64 -18.31
CA HIS A 1007 -2.92 -15.85 -18.60
C HIS A 1007 -1.53 -15.70 -17.99
N ARG A 1008 -0.94 -16.85 -17.60
CA ARG A 1008 0.30 -16.98 -16.80
C ARG A 1008 0.10 -16.70 -15.31
N PHE A 1009 -0.13 -17.78 -14.56
CA PHE A 1009 -0.23 -17.80 -13.10
C PHE A 1009 1.08 -18.28 -12.48
N THR A 1010 1.92 -17.33 -12.08
CA THR A 1010 3.25 -17.56 -11.47
C THR A 1010 3.41 -16.82 -10.14
N SER A 1011 2.57 -15.83 -9.86
CA SER A 1011 2.69 -14.90 -8.73
C SER A 1011 1.61 -15.15 -7.66
N PRO A 1012 1.97 -15.39 -6.39
CA PRO A 1012 1.04 -15.52 -5.27
C PRO A 1012 0.15 -14.29 -5.02
N ALA A 1013 0.52 -13.12 -5.54
CA ALA A 1013 -0.29 -11.91 -5.46
C ALA A 1013 -1.63 -12.09 -6.21
N TRP A 1014 -1.62 -12.74 -7.38
CA TRP A 1014 -2.85 -13.05 -8.14
C TRP A 1014 -3.78 -13.99 -7.39
N PHE A 1015 -3.22 -15.02 -6.75
CA PHE A 1015 -4.00 -15.94 -5.92
C PHE A 1015 -4.66 -15.20 -4.74
N THR A 1016 -3.97 -14.22 -4.15
CA THR A 1016 -4.51 -13.39 -3.06
C THR A 1016 -5.65 -12.48 -3.55
N THR A 1017 -5.55 -11.91 -4.75
CA THR A 1017 -6.62 -11.12 -5.39
C THR A 1017 -7.84 -11.99 -5.73
N LEU A 1018 -7.64 -13.13 -6.39
CA LEU A 1018 -8.70 -14.12 -6.65
C LEU A 1018 -9.38 -14.60 -5.36
N ARG A 1019 -8.59 -14.86 -4.30
CA ARG A 1019 -9.12 -15.25 -2.97
C ARG A 1019 -10.01 -14.17 -2.38
N ARG A 1020 -9.62 -12.89 -2.46
CA ARG A 1020 -10.44 -11.77 -1.98
C ARG A 1020 -11.75 -11.66 -2.76
N HIS A 1021 -11.70 -11.86 -4.07
CA HIS A 1021 -12.86 -11.75 -4.96
C HIS A 1021 -13.89 -12.87 -4.74
N LEU A 1022 -13.42 -14.12 -4.58
CA LEU A 1022 -14.28 -15.29 -4.36
C LEU A 1022 -14.85 -15.34 -2.93
N ALA A 1023 -14.07 -14.92 -1.92
CA ALA A 1023 -14.53 -14.87 -0.53
C ALA A 1023 -15.70 -13.89 -0.30
N GLY A 1024 -15.88 -12.91 -1.19
CA GLY A 1024 -17.03 -12.00 -1.15
C GLY A 1024 -18.37 -12.66 -1.48
N VAL A 1025 -18.38 -13.90 -2.01
CA VAL A 1025 -19.61 -14.63 -2.38
C VAL A 1025 -19.92 -15.79 -1.44
N SER A 1026 -18.96 -16.28 -0.68
CA SER A 1026 -19.15 -17.33 0.33
C SER A 1026 -19.70 -16.78 1.65
N SER A 1027 -20.93 -16.28 1.65
CA SER A 1027 -21.70 -15.89 2.85
C SER A 1027 -22.81 -16.92 3.15
N GLY A 1028 -22.47 -18.20 3.11
CA GLY A 1028 -23.40 -19.32 3.27
C GLY A 1028 -22.82 -20.61 3.89
N PHE A 1029 -21.59 -20.56 4.41
CA PHE A 1029 -21.00 -21.62 5.23
C PHE A 1029 -20.78 -21.05 6.64
N ASP A 1030 -21.84 -21.05 7.45
CA ASP A 1030 -21.83 -21.16 8.92
C ASP A 1030 -23.27 -21.14 9.46
N ALA A 1031 -23.81 -22.34 9.74
CA ALA A 1031 -25.03 -22.54 10.50
C ALA A 1031 -25.08 -23.99 11.04
N GLY A 1032 -24.44 -24.25 12.18
CA GLY A 1032 -24.36 -25.62 12.70
C GLY A 1032 -23.62 -25.80 14.01
N LYS A 1033 -23.98 -25.04 15.06
CA LYS A 1033 -23.55 -25.34 16.43
C LYS A 1033 -24.67 -25.98 17.25
N ASP A 1034 -24.26 -27.04 17.96
CA ASP A 1034 -24.75 -27.51 19.25
C ASP A 1034 -26.27 -27.70 19.43
N ASN A 1035 -26.67 -28.97 19.55
CA ASN A 1035 -27.63 -29.36 20.56
C ASN A 1035 -27.25 -30.74 21.12
N ARG A 1036 -26.86 -30.78 22.39
CA ARG A 1036 -26.83 -31.98 23.23
C ARG A 1036 -27.93 -31.84 24.29
N ASP A 1037 -28.38 -32.98 24.79
CA ASP A 1037 -29.24 -33.16 25.96
C ASP A 1037 -30.75 -32.94 25.77
N ALA A 1038 -31.40 -33.99 25.25
CA ALA A 1038 -32.73 -34.43 25.71
C ALA A 1038 -32.83 -35.96 25.57
N GLU A 1039 -32.98 -36.67 26.69
CA GLU A 1039 -33.16 -38.13 26.75
C GLU A 1039 -34.64 -38.56 26.61
N MET A 1040 -34.84 -39.83 26.22
CA MET A 1040 -36.06 -40.65 26.32
C MET A 1040 -37.37 -40.14 25.67
N ASP A 1041 -37.84 -40.83 24.62
CA ASP A 1041 -38.77 -41.98 24.80
C ASP A 1041 -38.80 -42.89 23.54
N ARG A 1042 -39.51 -44.01 23.62
CA ARG A 1042 -39.51 -45.18 22.72
C ARG A 1042 -40.44 -45.02 21.51
N GLY A 1043 -40.15 -45.70 20.41
CA GLY A 1043 -41.16 -45.89 19.34
C GLY A 1043 -40.66 -46.41 17.99
N THR A 1044 -40.66 -47.74 17.84
CA THR A 1044 -40.67 -48.53 16.59
C THR A 1044 -41.17 -47.83 15.30
N HIS A 1045 -40.39 -47.86 14.21
CA HIS A 1045 -40.64 -48.73 13.03
C HIS A 1045 -39.62 -48.56 11.88
N ASP A 1046 -39.53 -49.59 11.03
CA ASP A 1046 -38.64 -49.70 9.88
C ASP A 1046 -38.93 -48.70 8.74
N ALA A 1047 -37.89 -48.33 7.97
CA ALA A 1047 -37.67 -48.89 6.61
C ALA A 1047 -36.82 -48.01 5.67
N LYS A 1048 -35.85 -48.67 5.01
CA LYS A 1048 -35.33 -48.43 3.63
C LYS A 1048 -34.61 -47.10 3.33
N GLY A 1049 -33.39 -47.25 2.80
CA GLY A 1049 -32.50 -46.14 2.49
C GLY A 1049 -32.79 -45.35 1.21
N LYS A 1050 -32.20 -44.16 1.18
CA LYS A 1050 -31.75 -43.37 0.02
C LYS A 1050 -30.32 -42.95 0.42
N GLY A 1051 -29.28 -43.15 -0.37
CA GLY A 1051 -29.22 -42.90 -1.81
C GLY A 1051 -28.54 -41.55 -2.00
N GLU A 1052 -27.24 -41.49 -1.72
CA GLU A 1052 -26.43 -40.27 -1.89
C GLU A 1052 -26.42 -39.85 -3.36
N LEU A 1053 -26.88 -38.63 -3.66
CA LEU A 1053 -26.75 -38.06 -5.00
C LEU A 1053 -25.34 -37.53 -5.20
N SER A 1054 -24.63 -38.05 -6.20
CA SER A 1054 -23.31 -37.57 -6.61
C SER A 1054 -23.41 -36.21 -7.32
N SER A 1055 -23.20 -35.11 -6.61
CA SER A 1055 -23.10 -33.77 -7.19
C SER A 1055 -21.78 -33.60 -7.95
N SER A 1056 -21.81 -33.75 -9.27
CA SER A 1056 -20.65 -33.63 -10.18
C SER A 1056 -20.21 -32.17 -10.44
N HIS A 1057 -20.09 -31.39 -9.38
CA HIS A 1057 -19.47 -30.07 -9.39
C HIS A 1057 -18.19 -30.14 -8.55
N LEU A 1058 -17.06 -29.83 -9.17
CA LEU A 1058 -15.74 -29.96 -8.55
C LEU A 1058 -15.60 -28.98 -7.38
N ASN A 1059 -15.77 -29.47 -6.15
CA ASN A 1059 -15.32 -28.80 -4.93
C ASN A 1059 -13.79 -28.92 -4.84
N ILE A 1060 -13.10 -28.12 -5.67
CA ILE A 1060 -11.64 -28.03 -5.68
C ILE A 1060 -11.19 -27.36 -4.38
N LYS A 1061 -10.39 -28.07 -3.56
CA LYS A 1061 -9.75 -27.43 -2.40
C LYS A 1061 -8.82 -26.33 -2.90
N TYR A 1062 -8.77 -25.19 -2.23
CA TYR A 1062 -8.04 -24.00 -2.69
C TYR A 1062 -6.54 -24.24 -2.98
N GLU A 1063 -5.95 -25.26 -2.37
CA GLU A 1063 -4.55 -25.69 -2.54
C GLU A 1063 -4.30 -26.38 -3.90
N ASP A 1064 -5.32 -27.03 -4.48
CA ASP A 1064 -5.23 -27.75 -5.77
C ASP A 1064 -5.46 -26.84 -6.99
N LEU A 1065 -5.97 -25.61 -6.77
CA LEU A 1065 -6.41 -24.72 -7.86
C LEU A 1065 -5.26 -24.33 -8.80
N PHE A 1066 -4.05 -24.16 -8.28
CA PHE A 1066 -2.86 -23.78 -9.06
C PHE A 1066 -2.41 -24.91 -9.99
N THR A 1067 -2.44 -26.15 -9.51
CA THR A 1067 -2.17 -27.37 -10.28
C THR A 1067 -3.13 -27.48 -11.47
N HIS A 1068 -4.44 -27.32 -11.23
CA HIS A 1068 -5.47 -27.36 -12.27
C HIS A 1068 -5.30 -26.27 -13.35
N ILE A 1069 -4.72 -25.10 -13.02
CA ILE A 1069 -4.43 -24.03 -13.99
C ILE A 1069 -3.21 -24.38 -14.87
N ILE A 1070 -2.20 -25.04 -14.30
CA ILE A 1070 -1.02 -25.51 -15.04
C ILE A 1070 -1.38 -26.66 -16.00
N GLU A 1071 -2.32 -27.52 -15.60
CA GLU A 1071 -2.86 -28.62 -16.41
C GLU A 1071 -3.82 -28.19 -17.55
N LEU A 1072 -4.06 -26.89 -17.75
CA LEU A 1072 -4.90 -26.39 -18.84
C LEU A 1072 -4.18 -26.50 -20.19
N GLY A 1073 -4.77 -27.25 -21.14
CA GLY A 1073 -4.29 -27.32 -22.51
C GLY A 1073 -4.52 -26.03 -23.32
N THR A 1074 -3.91 -25.93 -24.49
CA THR A 1074 -4.01 -24.75 -25.38
C THR A 1074 -5.46 -24.49 -25.83
N GLY A 1075 -6.04 -23.37 -25.36
CA GLY A 1075 -7.43 -22.98 -25.60
C GLY A 1075 -8.40 -23.38 -24.48
N GLU A 1076 -7.88 -23.92 -23.37
CA GLU A 1076 -8.64 -24.19 -22.15
C GLU A 1076 -8.40 -23.09 -21.11
N ALA A 1077 -9.43 -22.78 -20.33
CA ALA A 1077 -9.40 -21.80 -19.25
C ALA A 1077 -10.23 -22.30 -18.06
N LEU A 1078 -9.90 -21.82 -16.85
CA LEU A 1078 -10.84 -21.83 -15.73
C LEU A 1078 -11.67 -20.55 -15.76
N LEU A 1079 -12.98 -20.72 -15.69
CA LEU A 1079 -13.95 -19.64 -15.58
C LEU A 1079 -14.40 -19.50 -14.11
N PHE A 1080 -14.29 -18.29 -13.59
CA PHE A 1080 -14.84 -17.88 -12.30
C PHE A 1080 -15.91 -16.82 -12.57
N CYS A 1081 -17.17 -17.15 -12.30
CA CYS A 1081 -18.31 -16.27 -12.50
C CYS A 1081 -19.41 -16.67 -11.51
N PRO A 1082 -19.45 -16.11 -10.30
CA PRO A 1082 -20.28 -16.66 -9.23
C PRO A 1082 -21.79 -16.62 -9.51
N SER A 1083 -22.23 -15.63 -10.28
CA SER A 1083 -23.61 -15.48 -10.76
C SER A 1083 -23.90 -16.20 -12.09
N ALA A 1084 -23.01 -17.07 -12.58
CA ALA A 1084 -23.30 -17.88 -13.76
C ALA A 1084 -24.34 -18.96 -13.45
N LEU A 1085 -25.31 -19.16 -14.34
CA LEU A 1085 -26.36 -20.17 -14.17
C LEU A 1085 -26.05 -21.44 -14.99
N ILE A 1086 -26.07 -22.59 -14.33
CA ILE A 1086 -25.69 -23.90 -14.90
C ILE A 1086 -26.78 -24.96 -14.66
N ASP A 1087 -26.75 -26.04 -15.44
CA ASP A 1087 -27.73 -27.14 -15.39
C ASP A 1087 -27.38 -28.15 -14.28
N ALA A 1088 -28.35 -28.43 -13.40
CA ALA A 1088 -28.13 -29.14 -12.14
C ALA A 1088 -27.88 -30.66 -12.28
N GLY A 1089 -28.13 -31.23 -13.47
CA GLY A 1089 -28.19 -32.68 -13.63
C GLY A 1089 -29.57 -33.28 -13.34
N THR A 1090 -29.73 -34.57 -13.59
CA THR A 1090 -31.00 -35.26 -13.84
C THR A 1090 -31.96 -35.34 -12.64
N THR A 1091 -32.74 -34.28 -12.41
CA THR A 1091 -33.97 -34.33 -11.61
C THR A 1091 -35.22 -34.23 -12.51
N LYS A 1092 -36.12 -35.21 -12.41
CA LYS A 1092 -37.43 -35.20 -13.10
C LYS A 1092 -38.44 -34.36 -12.31
N THR A 1093 -38.28 -33.04 -12.32
CA THR A 1093 -39.20 -32.09 -11.69
C THR A 1093 -39.73 -31.09 -12.72
N SER A 1094 -41.03 -30.82 -12.68
CA SER A 1094 -41.77 -30.08 -13.70
C SER A 1094 -41.69 -28.54 -13.61
N SER A 1095 -40.94 -28.00 -12.64
CA SER A 1095 -40.66 -26.57 -12.51
C SER A 1095 -39.26 -26.22 -13.03
N TRP A 1096 -39.16 -25.22 -13.91
CA TRP A 1096 -37.90 -24.79 -14.50
C TRP A 1096 -36.92 -24.23 -13.45
N GLU A 1097 -37.40 -23.54 -12.42
CA GLU A 1097 -36.58 -22.99 -11.31
C GLU A 1097 -35.77 -24.08 -10.59
N ALA A 1098 -36.31 -25.30 -10.47
CA ALA A 1098 -35.66 -26.42 -9.78
C ALA A 1098 -34.59 -27.15 -10.63
N SER A 1099 -34.41 -26.76 -11.91
CA SER A 1099 -33.47 -27.41 -12.84
C SER A 1099 -32.06 -26.80 -12.85
N PHE A 1100 -31.85 -25.66 -12.18
CA PHE A 1100 -30.65 -24.84 -12.38
C PHE A 1100 -29.99 -24.44 -11.06
N VAL A 1101 -28.67 -24.28 -11.11
CA VAL A 1101 -27.82 -23.92 -9.96
C VAL A 1101 -26.90 -22.77 -10.35
N GLN A 1102 -26.61 -21.86 -9.42
CA GLN A 1102 -25.60 -20.81 -9.59
C GLN A 1102 -24.20 -21.37 -9.31
N LEU A 1103 -23.19 -20.97 -10.09
CA LEU A 1103 -21.83 -21.49 -9.95
C LEU A 1103 -21.18 -21.13 -8.60
N GLY A 1104 -21.56 -20.01 -7.98
CA GLY A 1104 -21.12 -19.64 -6.63
C GLY A 1104 -19.60 -19.50 -6.50
N SER A 1105 -19.02 -20.10 -5.46
CA SER A 1105 -17.58 -20.12 -5.23
C SER A 1105 -16.82 -21.17 -6.05
N SER A 1106 -17.51 -22.02 -6.82
CA SER A 1106 -16.91 -23.07 -7.65
C SER A 1106 -16.32 -22.51 -8.96
N THR A 1107 -15.53 -23.33 -9.66
CA THR A 1107 -14.92 -22.99 -10.95
C THR A 1107 -15.45 -23.91 -12.05
N MET A 1108 -15.37 -23.46 -13.30
CA MET A 1108 -15.72 -24.28 -14.46
C MET A 1108 -14.54 -24.37 -15.42
N LYS A 1109 -14.13 -25.59 -15.80
CA LYS A 1109 -13.17 -25.78 -16.89
C LYS A 1109 -13.89 -25.59 -18.22
N VAL A 1110 -13.49 -24.58 -18.97
CA VAL A 1110 -14.09 -24.19 -20.26
C VAL A 1110 -13.07 -24.30 -21.38
N ARG A 1111 -13.54 -24.63 -22.58
CA ARG A 1111 -12.78 -24.45 -23.82
C ARG A 1111 -13.31 -23.20 -24.51
N VAL A 1112 -12.47 -22.16 -24.55
CA VAL A 1112 -12.80 -20.90 -25.23
C VAL A 1112 -12.75 -21.16 -26.74
N ARG A 1113 -13.57 -20.43 -27.51
CA ARG A 1113 -13.56 -20.52 -28.98
C ARG A 1113 -12.15 -20.22 -29.52
N LYS A 1114 -11.58 -21.19 -30.24
CA LYS A 1114 -10.34 -20.96 -31.01
C LYS A 1114 -10.65 -20.00 -32.15
N ARG A 1115 -9.67 -19.17 -32.47
CA ARG A 1115 -9.63 -18.32 -33.66
C ARG A 1115 -8.44 -18.71 -34.52
N ILE A 1116 -8.50 -18.36 -35.80
CA ILE A 1116 -7.57 -18.74 -36.88
C ILE A 1116 -7.84 -20.15 -37.45
N THR A 1117 -8.43 -20.17 -38.64
CA THR A 1117 -8.28 -21.22 -39.66
C THR A 1117 -7.03 -20.94 -40.52
N ALA A 1118 -6.61 -21.92 -41.33
CA ALA A 1118 -5.36 -21.87 -42.10
C ALA A 1118 -5.31 -20.81 -43.23
N ASP A 1119 -6.33 -19.97 -43.36
CA ASP A 1119 -6.53 -18.92 -44.37
C ASP A 1119 -6.17 -17.50 -43.90
N GLY A 1120 -5.66 -17.33 -42.66
CA GLY A 1120 -5.07 -16.07 -42.22
C GLY A 1120 -5.98 -15.12 -41.43
N GLY A 1121 -6.82 -15.65 -40.54
CA GLY A 1121 -7.46 -14.86 -39.47
C GLY A 1121 -8.90 -14.41 -39.74
N THR A 1122 -9.66 -15.16 -40.54
CA THR A 1122 -11.12 -14.94 -40.61
C THR A 1122 -11.80 -15.28 -39.26
N SER A 1123 -12.87 -14.56 -38.90
CA SER A 1123 -13.62 -14.89 -37.67
C SER A 1123 -14.42 -16.18 -37.89
N ILE A 1124 -14.05 -17.22 -37.13
CA ILE A 1124 -14.74 -18.51 -37.13
C ILE A 1124 -16.07 -18.35 -36.38
N MET A 1125 -17.11 -17.91 -37.10
CA MET A 1125 -18.45 -17.74 -36.54
C MET A 1125 -18.96 -19.06 -35.94
N ALA A 1126 -19.63 -18.95 -34.80
CA ALA A 1126 -20.33 -20.07 -34.19
C ALA A 1126 -21.55 -20.48 -35.06
N ASN A 1127 -21.41 -21.61 -35.76
CA ASN A 1127 -22.45 -22.20 -36.62
C ASN A 1127 -23.56 -22.92 -35.84
#